data_AF-A0A2V9NFB5-F1
#
_entry.id   AF-A0A2V9NFB5-F1
#
_cell.length_a   1.000
_cell.length_b   1.000
_cell.length_c   1.000
_cell.angle_alpha   90.00
_cell.angle_beta   90.00
_cell.angle_gamma   90.00
#
_symmetry.space_group_name_H-M   'P 1'
#
loop_
_entity.id
_entity.type
_entity.pdbx_description
1 polymer ?
#
loop_
_entity_poly.entity_id
_entity_poly.type
_entity_poly.pdbx_seq_one_letter_code
_entity_poly.pdbx_strand_id
1 'polypeptide(L)'
;MIPKWILAAVVSAIVSFFATPAITDEWRPRHPLYPADLANNLPFPAGLDEVFLAGPKNSAEFSDWLAGLKKWRDERRNQLRYDGSQYDRADLAWTQRVFSQVQLLIWDRSFYDPEKSEYTVDRFLRETEDRIGPIDAVLIWHVYPNLGVDDRNQFDLLRDLPGGITGVRAMVQQFHEHGVKVFFPVIAWDTGTRDEGIPAAQSMARLMKEVGADGINFDTLESIPREFQNASDAAGVPLALEPQFDIHDQSLAWSNLGWNDWVTWEGKDYPFVPMVSRSKSLEPRHMVNVTDRFTQDKTDSLQHAFFNGQGYTTMENLWGFWYGMNENDAEALLRFTQIERAFAENLRSPEWEPHTPTIQDGIFASKFPGQNTLWTVVNRNEYEVRGEQLRIEHQAGIKYFDLWHGTELTPRSDGEKDVLNFEIEGRGFGAVLARSAPINEPLGALLALMRERSKRHLSSYSRDWKPVTQNIIDLPATASRTSPPAGMVLVPEADYDFEVHGIEIEGGNDPGVDVKYPWEDVPRRFHQHRMHINPFYIDRTPVTNAEFKKFLDETSYYPKDIHNFLRDWKNGSFPAGWGNQPVTWVSIEDARAYAAWAGKRLPHEWEWQFAAQSTDGRLYPWGNTWNSQAVPAPETNRSMQPLRSVGAFPQGSSPHGVLDMEGLVLQWTDEYRDPHTRSAILRGGSSYRPQGSVWYFPQTYRSDEHQKYLLMSPGRDRAATIGFRCVMDTR
;
A
#
# COMPACT_ATOMS: atom_id res chain seq x y z
N MET A 1 27.07 -44.27 -25.23
CA MET A 1 26.65 -43.02 -25.90
C MET A 1 25.14 -42.89 -25.72
N ILE A 2 24.71 -42.09 -24.76
CA ILE A 2 23.29 -41.79 -24.52
C ILE A 2 22.93 -40.62 -25.44
N PRO A 3 21.83 -40.67 -26.19
CA PRO A 3 21.52 -39.66 -27.19
C PRO A 3 21.13 -38.31 -26.56
N LYS A 4 21.60 -37.21 -27.16
CA LYS A 4 21.54 -35.83 -26.65
C LYS A 4 20.13 -35.29 -26.33
N TRP A 5 19.06 -35.95 -26.77
CA TRP A 5 17.68 -35.55 -26.44
C TRP A 5 17.20 -36.08 -25.07
N ILE A 6 17.82 -37.13 -24.53
CA ILE A 6 17.52 -37.63 -23.18
C ILE A 6 18.16 -36.74 -22.10
N LEU A 7 19.25 -36.02 -22.42
CA LEU A 7 19.86 -35.06 -21.51
C LEU A 7 19.03 -33.77 -21.36
N ALA A 8 18.27 -33.37 -22.39
CA ALA A 8 17.39 -32.21 -22.33
C ALA A 8 16.11 -32.46 -21.50
N ALA A 9 15.59 -33.69 -21.50
CA ALA A 9 14.43 -34.09 -20.72
C ALA A 9 14.74 -34.24 -19.21
N VAL A 10 15.96 -34.66 -18.85
CA VAL A 10 16.39 -34.79 -17.45
C VAL A 10 16.80 -33.43 -16.84
N VAL A 11 17.28 -32.48 -17.65
CA VAL A 11 17.56 -31.11 -17.18
C VAL A 11 16.28 -30.29 -17.00
N SER A 12 15.24 -30.49 -17.81
CA SER A 12 13.93 -29.84 -17.57
C SER A 12 13.18 -30.44 -16.37
N ALA A 13 13.34 -31.73 -16.06
CA ALA A 13 12.68 -32.36 -14.92
C ALA A 13 13.32 -32.07 -13.56
N ILE A 14 14.55 -31.53 -13.52
CA ILE A 14 15.25 -31.14 -12.28
C ILE A 14 15.09 -29.63 -11.98
N VAL A 15 14.70 -28.82 -12.96
CA VAL A 15 14.45 -27.37 -12.78
C VAL A 15 13.00 -27.07 -12.34
N SER A 16 12.06 -28.02 -12.47
CA SER A 16 10.66 -27.83 -12.07
C SER A 16 10.30 -28.35 -10.66
N PHE A 17 11.27 -28.66 -9.80
CA PHE A 17 11.02 -29.16 -8.44
C PHE A 17 11.41 -28.20 -7.29
N PHE A 18 11.78 -26.96 -7.60
CA PHE A 18 11.96 -25.89 -6.60
C PHE A 18 11.32 -24.59 -7.09
N ALA A 19 10.00 -24.63 -7.22
CA ALA A 19 9.18 -23.42 -7.23
C ALA A 19 7.88 -23.73 -6.48
N THR A 20 8.01 -24.15 -5.21
CA THR A 20 7.05 -23.67 -4.22
C THR A 20 7.12 -22.14 -4.29
N PRO A 21 6.00 -21.39 -4.33
CA PRO A 21 6.08 -19.99 -3.96
C PRO A 21 6.55 -20.01 -2.51
N ALA A 22 7.86 -19.83 -2.33
CA ALA A 22 8.37 -19.44 -1.05
C ALA A 22 7.74 -18.07 -0.84
N ILE A 23 6.70 -18.01 -0.03
CA ILE A 23 6.62 -16.88 0.88
C ILE A 23 7.92 -17.00 1.67
N THR A 24 8.97 -16.35 1.15
CA THR A 24 10.32 -16.46 1.68
C THR A 24 10.26 -16.02 3.14
N ASP A 25 10.98 -16.72 4.02
CA ASP A 25 11.22 -16.31 5.43
C ASP A 25 11.96 -14.94 5.52
N GLU A 26 12.04 -14.17 4.42
CA GLU A 26 12.64 -12.84 4.31
C GLU A 26 11.88 -11.78 5.12
N TRP A 27 10.60 -12.03 5.40
CA TRP A 27 9.71 -11.12 6.13
C TRP A 27 9.78 -11.21 7.64
N ARG A 28 10.38 -12.29 8.14
CA ARG A 28 10.39 -12.59 9.56
C ARG A 28 11.67 -12.08 10.19
N PRO A 29 11.57 -11.33 11.29
CA PRO A 29 12.75 -10.96 12.07
C PRO A 29 13.52 -12.23 12.49
N ARG A 30 14.78 -12.34 12.07
CA ARG A 30 15.59 -13.57 12.22
C ARG A 30 16.26 -13.72 13.59
N HIS A 31 15.79 -13.00 14.61
CA HIS A 31 16.51 -12.83 15.87
C HIS A 31 15.80 -13.50 17.08
N PRO A 32 16.51 -14.12 18.05
CA PRO A 32 15.91 -14.89 19.15
C PRO A 32 15.03 -14.09 20.12
N LEU A 33 15.22 -12.77 20.18
CA LEU A 33 14.33 -11.90 20.94
C LEU A 33 12.97 -11.73 20.26
N TYR A 34 12.80 -12.17 19.01
CA TYR A 34 11.52 -12.16 18.33
C TYR A 34 10.79 -13.44 18.66
N PRO A 35 9.65 -13.36 19.37
CA PRO A 35 8.82 -14.52 19.58
C PRO A 35 8.41 -15.07 18.21
N ALA A 36 8.65 -16.36 17.98
CA ALA A 36 8.16 -17.05 16.77
C ALA A 36 6.62 -17.07 16.72
N ASP A 37 5.97 -16.74 17.84
CA ASP A 37 4.53 -16.69 18.10
C ASP A 37 4.00 -15.25 18.24
N LEU A 38 4.61 -14.25 17.58
CA LEU A 38 3.91 -12.98 17.34
C LEU A 38 2.59 -13.32 16.66
N ALA A 39 1.51 -13.23 17.45
CA ALA A 39 0.22 -13.78 17.10
C ALA A 39 -0.38 -13.00 15.92
N ASN A 40 -0.23 -13.54 14.72
CA ASN A 40 -1.23 -13.31 13.68
C ASN A 40 -2.49 -14.08 14.09
N ASN A 41 -3.30 -13.46 14.96
CA ASN A 41 -4.69 -13.88 15.19
C ASN A 41 -5.62 -13.39 14.06
N LEU A 42 -5.05 -13.05 12.90
CA LEU A 42 -5.80 -12.77 11.70
C LEU A 42 -6.18 -14.13 11.10
N PRO A 43 -7.48 -14.41 10.87
CA PRO A 43 -7.87 -15.64 10.21
C PRO A 43 -7.12 -15.74 8.89
N PHE A 44 -6.62 -16.93 8.56
CA PHE A 44 -6.18 -17.19 7.19
C PHE A 44 -7.36 -16.89 6.29
N PRO A 45 -7.12 -16.16 5.20
CA PRO A 45 -8.22 -15.73 4.38
C PRO A 45 -8.79 -17.03 3.72
N ALA A 46 -10.12 -17.22 3.77
CA ALA A 46 -10.93 -18.22 3.05
C ALA A 46 -10.41 -18.65 1.65
N GLY A 47 -10.49 -19.92 1.29
CA GLY A 47 -9.98 -20.37 -0.03
C GLY A 47 -10.74 -19.77 -1.23
N LEU A 48 -10.10 -19.74 -2.42
CA LEU A 48 -10.72 -19.23 -3.68
C LEU A 48 -12.16 -19.70 -3.93
N ASP A 49 -12.45 -20.99 -3.69
CA ASP A 49 -13.78 -21.59 -3.91
C ASP A 49 -14.83 -21.12 -2.88
N GLU A 50 -14.38 -20.48 -1.80
CA GLU A 50 -15.23 -19.81 -0.82
C GLU A 50 -15.52 -18.36 -1.22
N VAL A 51 -14.66 -17.72 -2.03
CA VAL A 51 -14.77 -16.30 -2.42
C VAL A 51 -15.42 -16.14 -3.79
N PHE A 52 -15.16 -17.08 -4.69
CA PHE A 52 -15.62 -17.03 -6.07
C PHE A 52 -16.42 -18.28 -6.44
N LEU A 53 -17.36 -18.11 -7.36
CA LEU A 53 -18.14 -19.21 -7.92
C LEU A 53 -17.60 -19.54 -9.31
N ALA A 54 -17.29 -20.81 -9.55
CA ALA A 54 -16.82 -21.27 -10.85
C ALA A 54 -17.89 -21.07 -11.94
N GLY A 55 -17.46 -20.66 -13.12
CA GLY A 55 -18.30 -20.56 -14.31
C GLY A 55 -18.76 -21.93 -14.86
N PRO A 56 -19.68 -21.95 -15.84
CA PRO A 56 -20.09 -23.17 -16.51
C PRO A 56 -18.93 -23.77 -17.30
N LYS A 57 -18.87 -25.10 -17.41
CA LYS A 57 -17.80 -25.80 -18.15
C LYS A 57 -17.86 -25.55 -19.65
N ASN A 58 -19.05 -25.28 -20.18
CA ASN A 58 -19.32 -25.02 -21.59
C ASN A 58 -20.71 -24.39 -21.75
N SER A 59 -21.00 -23.87 -22.94
CA SER A 59 -22.26 -23.20 -23.27
C SER A 59 -23.50 -24.11 -23.17
N ALA A 60 -23.35 -25.43 -23.25
CA ALA A 60 -24.49 -26.35 -23.15
C ALA A 60 -24.99 -26.50 -21.69
N GLU A 61 -24.10 -26.35 -20.71
CA GLU A 61 -24.43 -26.40 -19.27
C GLU A 61 -24.89 -25.04 -18.71
N PHE A 62 -24.80 -23.96 -19.50
CA PHE A 62 -25.08 -22.60 -19.05
C PHE A 62 -26.45 -22.44 -18.36
N SER A 63 -27.51 -22.95 -18.98
CA SER A 63 -28.87 -22.76 -18.47
C SER A 63 -29.08 -23.42 -17.10
N ASP A 64 -28.58 -24.66 -16.94
CA ASP A 64 -28.68 -25.41 -15.68
C ASP A 64 -27.80 -24.79 -14.60
N TRP A 65 -26.57 -24.38 -14.97
CA TRP A 65 -25.65 -23.69 -14.08
C TRP A 65 -26.23 -22.36 -13.56
N LEU A 66 -26.80 -21.54 -14.46
CA LEU A 66 -27.40 -20.25 -14.09
C LEU A 66 -28.62 -20.44 -13.17
N ALA A 67 -29.44 -21.45 -13.43
CA ALA A 67 -30.55 -21.81 -12.54
C ALA A 67 -30.04 -22.23 -11.15
N GLY A 68 -28.93 -22.97 -11.10
CA GLY A 68 -28.24 -23.34 -9.86
C GLY A 68 -27.73 -22.12 -9.08
N LEU A 69 -27.09 -21.16 -9.77
CA LEU A 69 -26.60 -19.91 -9.17
C LEU A 69 -27.75 -19.09 -8.57
N LYS A 70 -28.85 -18.90 -9.31
CA LYS A 70 -30.03 -18.17 -8.84
C LYS A 70 -30.64 -18.85 -7.60
N LYS A 71 -30.76 -20.19 -7.62
CA LYS A 71 -31.25 -20.96 -6.47
C LYS A 71 -30.34 -20.82 -5.25
N TRP A 72 -29.03 -20.96 -5.41
CA TRP A 72 -28.05 -20.80 -4.33
C TRP A 72 -28.18 -19.42 -3.69
N ARG A 73 -28.30 -18.36 -4.50
CA ARG A 73 -28.47 -16.98 -4.03
C ARG A 73 -29.72 -16.84 -3.16
N ASP A 74 -30.85 -17.35 -3.61
CA ASP A 74 -32.13 -17.23 -2.89
C ASP A 74 -32.10 -18.03 -1.58
N GLU A 75 -31.57 -19.26 -1.61
CA GLU A 75 -31.38 -20.07 -0.41
C GLU A 75 -30.45 -19.38 0.60
N ARG A 76 -29.35 -18.80 0.13
CA ARG A 76 -28.39 -18.12 0.99
C ARG A 76 -28.97 -16.85 1.63
N ARG A 77 -29.66 -16.00 0.87
CA ARG A 77 -30.35 -14.82 1.40
C ARG A 77 -31.37 -15.19 2.47
N ASN A 78 -32.13 -16.27 2.26
CA ASN A 78 -33.08 -16.78 3.25
C ASN A 78 -32.39 -17.26 4.54
N GLN A 79 -31.26 -17.97 4.43
CA GLN A 79 -30.48 -18.41 5.59
C GLN A 79 -29.94 -17.23 6.40
N LEU A 80 -29.47 -16.18 5.73
CA LEU A 80 -28.95 -14.97 6.37
C LEU A 80 -30.04 -14.06 6.94
N ARG A 81 -31.32 -14.31 6.61
CA ARG A 81 -32.44 -13.39 6.86
C ARG A 81 -32.12 -11.99 6.31
N TYR A 82 -31.52 -11.96 5.13
CA TYR A 82 -31.06 -10.75 4.49
C TYR A 82 -32.25 -9.87 4.07
N ASP A 83 -32.28 -8.62 4.51
CA ASP A 83 -33.38 -7.67 4.22
C ASP A 83 -32.98 -6.51 3.30
N GLY A 84 -31.69 -6.36 2.98
CA GLY A 84 -31.18 -5.32 2.07
C GLY A 84 -31.29 -3.88 2.57
N SER A 85 -31.78 -3.66 3.80
CA SER A 85 -32.11 -2.32 4.33
C SER A 85 -30.91 -1.37 4.36
N GLN A 86 -29.71 -1.90 4.59
CA GLN A 86 -28.47 -1.12 4.57
C GLN A 86 -28.17 -0.50 3.20
N TYR A 87 -28.59 -1.14 2.11
CA TYR A 87 -28.38 -0.67 0.73
C TYR A 87 -29.52 0.24 0.24
N ASP A 88 -30.60 0.36 1.00
CA ASP A 88 -31.70 1.31 0.73
C ASP A 88 -31.49 2.67 1.40
N ARG A 89 -30.45 2.78 2.25
CA ARG A 89 -30.14 4.02 2.94
C ARG A 89 -29.70 5.12 1.97
N ALA A 90 -30.39 6.26 2.00
CA ALA A 90 -30.09 7.38 1.12
C ALA A 90 -28.73 8.04 1.40
N ASP A 91 -28.29 8.03 2.66
CA ASP A 91 -26.99 8.59 3.10
C ASP A 91 -25.78 7.78 2.60
N LEU A 92 -25.98 6.51 2.22
CA LEU A 92 -24.95 5.59 1.73
C LEU A 92 -25.21 5.11 0.29
N ALA A 93 -26.22 5.63 -0.41
CA ALA A 93 -26.55 5.22 -1.77
C ALA A 93 -25.40 5.45 -2.77
N TRP A 94 -24.50 6.39 -2.48
CA TRP A 94 -23.32 6.69 -3.29
C TRP A 94 -22.32 5.53 -3.35
N THR A 95 -22.27 4.64 -2.35
CA THR A 95 -21.32 3.51 -2.30
C THR A 95 -21.52 2.55 -3.48
N GLN A 96 -22.73 2.49 -4.03
CA GLN A 96 -23.10 1.63 -5.15
C GLN A 96 -22.51 2.10 -6.49
N ARG A 97 -21.72 3.18 -6.47
CA ARG A 97 -21.12 3.84 -7.65
C ARG A 97 -19.62 4.12 -7.49
N VAL A 98 -18.96 3.47 -6.54
CA VAL A 98 -17.50 3.60 -6.34
C VAL A 98 -16.77 2.64 -7.29
N PHE A 99 -16.62 3.04 -8.55
CA PHE A 99 -16.01 2.21 -9.60
C PHE A 99 -14.49 2.36 -9.67
N SER A 100 -13.97 3.51 -9.28
CA SER A 100 -12.54 3.76 -9.18
C SER A 100 -12.21 4.33 -7.81
N GLN A 101 -11.38 3.61 -7.07
CA GLN A 101 -10.83 4.06 -5.80
C GLN A 101 -9.31 4.07 -5.87
N VAL A 102 -8.65 4.99 -5.17
CA VAL A 102 -7.19 5.00 -5.05
C VAL A 102 -6.80 4.84 -3.59
N GLN A 103 -5.94 3.88 -3.29
CA GLN A 103 -5.23 3.89 -2.01
C GLN A 103 -4.06 4.86 -2.12
N LEU A 104 -4.09 5.90 -1.29
CA LEU A 104 -3.13 6.98 -1.25
C LEU A 104 -2.31 6.89 0.04
N LEU A 105 -1.01 6.68 -0.07
CA LEU A 105 -0.07 6.84 1.03
C LEU A 105 0.07 8.33 1.38
N ILE A 106 -0.07 8.68 2.66
CA ILE A 106 0.05 10.08 3.10
C ILE A 106 1.44 10.69 2.83
N TRP A 107 2.46 9.83 2.68
CA TRP A 107 3.83 10.20 2.36
C TRP A 107 4.04 10.53 0.88
N ASP A 108 3.03 10.34 0.03
CA ASP A 108 3.18 10.62 -1.39
C ASP A 108 3.39 12.12 -1.65
N ARG A 109 4.51 12.45 -2.29
CA ARG A 109 4.93 13.82 -2.57
C ARG A 109 4.07 14.51 -3.63
N SER A 110 3.32 13.75 -4.44
CA SER A 110 2.29 14.31 -5.31
C SER A 110 1.10 14.85 -4.49
N PHE A 111 0.91 14.34 -3.27
CA PHE A 111 -0.19 14.67 -2.38
C PHE A 111 0.15 15.66 -1.27
N TYR A 112 1.37 15.63 -0.73
CA TYR A 112 1.86 16.61 0.23
C TYR A 112 3.18 17.24 -0.23
N ASP A 113 3.24 18.57 -0.25
CA ASP A 113 4.45 19.32 -0.57
C ASP A 113 5.19 19.67 0.74
N PRO A 114 6.30 18.98 1.07
CA PRO A 114 7.04 19.24 2.31
C PRO A 114 7.76 20.58 2.32
N GLU A 115 8.05 21.17 1.16
CA GLU A 115 8.76 22.45 1.07
C GLU A 115 7.83 23.61 1.40
N LYS A 116 6.57 23.51 0.97
CA LYS A 116 5.51 24.49 1.25
C LYS A 116 4.67 24.15 2.47
N SER A 117 4.77 22.91 2.97
CA SER A 117 3.97 22.39 4.08
C SER A 117 2.46 22.43 3.80
N GLU A 118 2.05 21.98 2.61
CA GLU A 118 0.65 22.02 2.16
C GLU A 118 0.20 20.69 1.53
N TYR A 119 -1.07 20.35 1.74
CA TYR A 119 -1.74 19.31 0.96
C TYR A 119 -2.04 19.82 -0.44
N THR A 120 -1.84 18.98 -1.45
CA THR A 120 -1.98 19.34 -2.87
C THR A 120 -3.02 18.47 -3.57
N VAL A 121 -4.25 18.45 -3.03
CA VAL A 121 -5.36 17.62 -3.51
C VAL A 121 -5.62 17.82 -5.00
N ASP A 122 -5.71 19.08 -5.46
CA ASP A 122 -5.94 19.39 -6.89
C ASP A 122 -4.84 18.85 -7.81
N ARG A 123 -3.58 18.86 -7.35
CA ARG A 123 -2.46 18.36 -8.14
C ARG A 123 -2.56 16.84 -8.23
N PHE A 124 -2.73 16.18 -7.09
CA PHE A 124 -2.90 14.74 -7.01
C PHE A 124 -4.04 14.26 -7.91
N LEU A 125 -5.24 14.85 -7.78
CA LEU A 125 -6.39 14.48 -8.61
C LEU A 125 -6.11 14.66 -10.09
N ARG A 126 -5.56 15.81 -10.53
CA ARG A 126 -5.22 16.00 -11.95
C ARG A 126 -4.23 14.94 -12.46
N GLU A 127 -3.13 14.71 -11.73
CA GLU A 127 -2.08 13.77 -12.15
C GLU A 127 -2.59 12.32 -12.19
N THR A 128 -3.44 11.93 -11.24
CA THR A 128 -4.08 10.61 -11.21
C THR A 128 -5.10 10.47 -12.33
N GLU A 129 -6.04 11.41 -12.45
CA GLU A 129 -7.17 11.30 -13.38
C GLU A 129 -6.76 11.46 -14.85
N ASP A 130 -5.68 12.19 -15.13
CA ASP A 130 -5.09 12.26 -16.47
C ASP A 130 -4.62 10.88 -16.97
N ARG A 131 -4.24 9.97 -16.04
CA ARG A 131 -3.74 8.63 -16.36
C ARG A 131 -4.83 7.57 -16.33
N ILE A 132 -5.61 7.51 -15.26
CA ILE A 132 -6.58 6.42 -15.01
C ILE A 132 -8.05 6.84 -15.12
N GLY A 133 -8.31 8.11 -15.44
CA GLY A 133 -9.66 8.68 -15.46
C GLY A 133 -10.13 9.13 -14.07
N PRO A 134 -11.32 9.76 -13.99
CA PRO A 134 -11.89 10.25 -12.74
C PRO A 134 -11.93 9.18 -11.65
N ILE A 135 -11.75 9.57 -10.39
CA ILE A 135 -11.85 8.67 -9.24
C ILE A 135 -13.09 9.00 -8.40
N ASP A 136 -13.69 7.99 -7.77
CA ASP A 136 -14.90 8.17 -6.95
C ASP A 136 -14.54 8.23 -5.44
N ALA A 137 -13.43 7.62 -5.04
CA ALA A 137 -12.98 7.60 -3.65
C ALA A 137 -11.45 7.51 -3.50
N VAL A 138 -10.95 7.95 -2.34
CA VAL A 138 -9.57 7.75 -1.88
C VAL A 138 -9.56 7.10 -0.51
N LEU A 139 -8.69 6.11 -0.32
CA LEU A 139 -8.30 5.61 0.99
C LEU A 139 -6.98 6.25 1.39
N ILE A 140 -7.02 7.20 2.32
CA ILE A 140 -5.83 7.90 2.81
C ILE A 140 -5.18 7.06 3.91
N TRP A 141 -4.04 6.47 3.58
CA TRP A 141 -3.30 5.58 4.45
C TRP A 141 -2.20 6.32 5.23
N HIS A 142 -2.44 6.53 6.52
CA HIS A 142 -1.62 7.40 7.39
C HIS A 142 -0.92 6.68 8.55
N VAL A 143 -0.80 5.35 8.52
CA VAL A 143 -0.44 4.56 9.72
C VAL A 143 0.79 3.72 9.48
N TYR A 144 0.62 2.63 8.74
CA TYR A 144 1.69 1.72 8.33
C TYR A 144 2.43 2.30 7.10
N PRO A 145 3.76 2.14 6.95
CA PRO A 145 4.65 1.25 7.71
C PRO A 145 5.30 1.83 8.97
N ASN A 146 5.11 3.13 9.28
CA ASN A 146 5.79 3.75 10.42
C ASN A 146 5.15 3.46 11.79
N LEU A 147 3.93 2.90 11.86
CA LEU A 147 3.24 2.60 13.13
C LEU A 147 4.09 1.66 14.02
N GLY A 148 4.22 2.00 15.30
CA GLY A 148 5.03 1.23 16.25
C GLY A 148 6.50 1.65 16.33
N VAL A 149 6.90 2.69 15.58
CA VAL A 149 8.20 3.33 15.80
C VAL A 149 8.29 3.95 17.19
N ASP A 150 7.19 4.48 17.72
CA ASP A 150 7.01 4.90 19.11
C ASP A 150 5.61 4.49 19.62
N ASP A 151 5.24 4.92 20.82
CA ASP A 151 3.97 4.52 21.44
C ASP A 151 2.73 5.24 20.90
N ARG A 152 2.84 6.14 19.92
CA ARG A 152 1.67 6.72 19.24
C ARG A 152 0.88 5.62 18.56
N ASN A 153 -0.41 5.58 18.84
CA ASN A 153 -1.34 4.66 18.18
C ASN A 153 -1.83 5.21 16.84
N GLN A 154 -2.61 4.41 16.10
CA GLN A 154 -3.20 4.81 14.81
C GLN A 154 -4.00 6.13 14.84
N PHE A 155 -4.61 6.47 15.98
CA PHE A 155 -5.42 7.67 16.16
C PHE A 155 -4.55 8.90 16.41
N ASP A 156 -3.47 8.74 17.18
CA ASP A 156 -2.46 9.79 17.38
C ASP A 156 -1.78 10.15 16.06
N LEU A 157 -1.44 9.15 15.26
CA LEU A 157 -0.84 9.38 13.94
C LEU A 157 -1.77 10.14 12.98
N LEU A 158 -3.09 10.02 13.13
CA LEU A 158 -4.05 10.83 12.37
C LEU A 158 -4.06 12.28 12.86
N ARG A 159 -4.06 12.48 14.19
CA ARG A 159 -4.04 13.81 14.81
C ARG A 159 -2.74 14.57 14.54
N ASP A 160 -1.65 13.83 14.36
CA ASP A 160 -0.31 14.34 14.08
C ASP A 160 -0.07 14.67 12.60
N LEU A 161 -1.05 14.45 11.72
CA LEU A 161 -0.97 14.91 10.35
C LEU A 161 -0.83 16.45 10.26
N PRO A 162 -0.15 16.98 9.23
CA PRO A 162 0.05 18.42 9.07
C PRO A 162 -1.20 19.27 9.24
N GLY A 163 -1.10 20.32 10.08
CA GLY A 163 -2.23 21.19 10.42
C GLY A 163 -3.23 20.57 11.43
N GLY A 164 -2.94 19.37 11.94
CA GLY A 164 -3.79 18.62 12.85
C GLY A 164 -5.17 18.34 12.27
N ILE A 165 -6.16 18.09 13.14
CA ILE A 165 -7.54 17.83 12.73
C ILE A 165 -8.13 18.92 11.82
N THR A 166 -7.75 20.18 12.00
CA THR A 166 -8.23 21.28 11.15
C THR A 166 -7.65 21.19 9.73
N GLY A 167 -6.35 20.92 9.61
CA GLY A 167 -5.69 20.70 8.32
C GLY A 167 -6.25 19.49 7.58
N VAL A 168 -6.42 18.37 8.28
CA VAL A 168 -7.00 17.14 7.72
C VAL A 168 -8.44 17.37 7.26
N ARG A 169 -9.27 18.09 8.05
CA ARG A 169 -10.63 18.46 7.64
C ARG A 169 -10.64 19.31 6.37
N ALA A 170 -9.75 20.29 6.26
CA ALA A 170 -9.65 21.12 5.06
C ALA A 170 -9.22 20.31 3.82
N MET A 171 -8.31 19.37 3.99
CA MET A 171 -7.90 18.42 2.94
C MET A 171 -9.06 17.51 2.51
N VAL A 172 -9.84 16.95 3.45
CA VAL A 172 -11.04 16.15 3.13
C VAL A 172 -12.06 16.99 2.36
N GLN A 173 -12.28 18.25 2.78
CA GLN A 173 -13.19 19.15 2.08
C GLN A 173 -12.75 19.42 0.64
N GLN A 174 -11.45 19.55 0.36
CA GLN A 174 -10.95 19.71 -1.01
C GLN A 174 -11.29 18.51 -1.88
N PHE A 175 -11.20 17.26 -1.38
CA PHE A 175 -11.68 16.10 -2.14
C PHE A 175 -13.18 16.16 -2.41
N HIS A 176 -13.98 16.58 -1.42
CA HIS A 176 -15.43 16.73 -1.58
C HIS A 176 -15.82 17.78 -2.63
N GLU A 177 -15.01 18.84 -2.81
CA GLU A 177 -15.22 19.85 -3.86
C GLU A 177 -15.11 19.26 -5.28
N HIS A 178 -14.40 18.13 -5.43
CA HIS A 178 -14.31 17.34 -6.66
C HIS A 178 -15.27 16.14 -6.69
N GLY A 179 -16.11 15.96 -5.67
CA GLY A 179 -17.03 14.84 -5.56
C GLY A 179 -16.38 13.51 -5.15
N VAL A 180 -15.12 13.53 -4.72
CA VAL A 180 -14.35 12.35 -4.31
C VAL A 180 -14.58 12.04 -2.84
N LYS A 181 -14.87 10.79 -2.51
CA LYS A 181 -15.13 10.31 -1.15
C LYS A 181 -13.85 9.95 -0.42
N VAL A 182 -13.79 10.18 0.89
CA VAL A 182 -12.56 10.00 1.66
C VAL A 182 -12.71 8.93 2.74
N PHE A 183 -11.78 7.97 2.74
CA PHE A 183 -11.70 6.87 3.68
C PHE A 183 -10.39 6.93 4.46
N PHE A 184 -10.39 6.38 5.67
CA PHE A 184 -9.21 6.13 6.48
C PHE A 184 -9.16 4.67 6.96
N PRO A 185 -7.97 4.07 7.09
CA PRO A 185 -7.85 2.70 7.55
C PRO A 185 -8.10 2.60 9.07
N VAL A 186 -8.61 1.44 9.47
CA VAL A 186 -8.62 0.96 10.86
C VAL A 186 -7.66 -0.21 10.94
N ILE A 187 -6.67 -0.06 11.82
CA ILE A 187 -5.63 -1.06 12.04
C ILE A 187 -6.05 -1.94 13.21
N ALA A 188 -6.72 -3.06 12.92
CA ALA A 188 -7.29 -3.94 13.94
C ALA A 188 -6.22 -4.59 14.84
N TRP A 189 -5.02 -4.82 14.29
CA TRP A 189 -3.89 -5.43 15.00
C TRP A 189 -3.09 -4.42 15.86
N ASP A 190 -3.45 -3.13 15.86
CA ASP A 190 -2.82 -2.10 16.69
C ASP A 190 -3.27 -2.20 18.17
N THR A 191 -2.80 -3.23 18.86
CA THR A 191 -3.09 -3.48 20.28
C THR A 191 -1.90 -3.22 21.20
N GLY A 192 -0.73 -2.94 20.62
CA GLY A 192 0.58 -2.86 21.28
C GLY A 192 1.09 -1.46 21.56
N THR A 193 0.53 -0.46 20.89
CA THR A 193 0.79 0.97 21.14
C THR A 193 -0.18 1.53 22.19
N ARG A 194 -0.10 2.83 22.46
CA ARG A 194 -0.88 3.51 23.51
C ARG A 194 -2.36 3.20 23.42
N ASP A 195 -2.97 2.89 24.56
CA ASP A 195 -4.42 2.75 24.65
C ASP A 195 -5.13 4.09 24.47
N GLU A 196 -6.07 4.14 23.53
CA GLU A 196 -6.94 5.30 23.31
C GLU A 196 -7.90 5.53 24.49
N GLY A 197 -8.10 4.52 25.34
CA GLY A 197 -8.90 4.61 26.56
C GLY A 197 -10.41 4.51 26.32
N ILE A 198 -10.84 4.40 25.06
CA ILE A 198 -12.22 4.12 24.63
C ILE A 198 -12.20 3.10 23.48
N PRO A 199 -13.32 2.41 23.21
CA PRO A 199 -13.37 1.43 22.13
C PRO A 199 -13.04 2.03 20.75
N ALA A 200 -12.27 1.31 19.93
CA ALA A 200 -11.81 1.77 18.61
C ALA A 200 -12.96 2.25 17.69
N ALA A 201 -14.10 1.55 17.71
CA ALA A 201 -15.30 1.97 16.97
C ALA A 201 -15.78 3.38 17.36
N GLN A 202 -15.72 3.73 18.65
CA GLN A 202 -16.09 5.06 19.12
C GLN A 202 -15.02 6.10 18.77
N SER A 203 -13.74 5.75 18.87
CA SER A 203 -12.63 6.63 18.47
C SER A 203 -12.71 6.98 16.99
N MET A 204 -12.91 5.98 16.13
CA MET A 204 -13.06 6.18 14.69
C MET A 204 -14.29 7.02 14.37
N ALA A 205 -15.47 6.69 14.93
CA ALA A 205 -16.67 7.49 14.68
C ALA A 205 -16.49 8.97 15.06
N ARG A 206 -15.81 9.26 16.18
CA ARG A 206 -15.48 10.64 16.59
C ARG A 206 -14.51 11.30 15.62
N LEU A 207 -13.40 10.64 15.30
CA LEU A 207 -12.38 11.21 14.41
C LEU A 207 -12.90 11.43 12.99
N MET A 208 -13.66 10.48 12.42
CA MET A 208 -14.25 10.63 11.09
C MET A 208 -15.25 11.79 11.06
N LYS A 209 -16.02 12.01 12.13
CA LYS A 209 -16.85 13.23 12.28
C LYS A 209 -16.02 14.51 12.37
N GLU A 210 -14.88 14.44 13.07
CA GLU A 210 -13.97 15.57 13.26
C GLU A 210 -13.20 15.96 12.00
N VAL A 211 -12.94 15.03 11.08
CA VAL A 211 -12.28 15.32 9.80
C VAL A 211 -13.27 15.40 8.64
N GLY A 212 -14.50 14.91 8.82
CA GLY A 212 -15.54 14.90 7.79
C GLY A 212 -15.39 13.76 6.77
N ALA A 213 -14.77 12.64 7.13
CA ALA A 213 -14.60 11.49 6.24
C ALA A 213 -15.90 10.72 6.00
N ASP A 214 -15.98 10.01 4.88
CA ASP A 214 -17.19 9.31 4.42
C ASP A 214 -17.21 7.82 4.78
N GLY A 215 -16.05 7.23 5.05
CA GLY A 215 -15.94 5.80 5.32
C GLY A 215 -14.65 5.38 5.99
N ILE A 216 -14.59 4.09 6.32
CA ILE A 216 -13.42 3.44 6.88
C ILE A 216 -13.12 2.14 6.15
N ASN A 217 -11.83 1.90 5.93
CA ASN A 217 -11.32 0.64 5.43
C ASN A 217 -10.78 -0.20 6.58
N PHE A 218 -10.98 -1.52 6.58
CA PHE A 218 -10.51 -2.41 7.63
C PHE A 218 -9.36 -3.27 7.14
N ASP A 219 -8.17 -2.97 7.66
CA ASP A 219 -6.93 -3.64 7.28
C ASP A 219 -6.93 -5.10 7.74
N THR A 220 -6.54 -5.99 6.84
CA THR A 220 -6.34 -7.44 6.99
C THR A 220 -7.56 -8.27 7.40
N LEU A 221 -8.78 -7.75 7.30
CA LEU A 221 -10.00 -8.47 7.71
C LEU A 221 -11.05 -8.58 6.59
N GLU A 222 -11.71 -9.74 6.53
CA GLU A 222 -12.86 -10.08 5.65
C GLU A 222 -14.21 -9.56 6.21
N SER A 223 -14.19 -8.95 7.39
CA SER A 223 -15.40 -8.46 8.04
C SER A 223 -15.09 -7.29 8.96
N ILE A 224 -16.07 -6.39 9.06
CA ILE A 224 -16.04 -5.26 9.98
C ILE A 224 -16.99 -5.57 11.14
N PRO A 225 -16.55 -5.48 12.40
CA PRO A 225 -17.44 -5.67 13.54
C PRO A 225 -18.61 -4.68 13.51
N ARG A 226 -19.83 -5.18 13.80
CA ARG A 226 -21.06 -4.38 13.73
C ARG A 226 -21.04 -3.16 14.66
N GLU A 227 -20.23 -3.16 15.72
CA GLU A 227 -20.08 -1.98 16.58
C GLU A 227 -19.58 -0.73 15.85
N PHE A 228 -18.87 -0.84 14.72
CA PHE A 228 -18.43 0.32 13.94
C PHE A 228 -19.60 1.04 13.27
N GLN A 229 -20.55 0.27 12.71
CA GLN A 229 -21.82 0.83 12.21
C GLN A 229 -22.60 1.48 13.35
N ASN A 230 -22.77 0.77 14.47
CA ASN A 230 -23.54 1.29 15.60
C ASN A 230 -22.94 2.59 16.16
N ALA A 231 -21.62 2.68 16.26
CA ALA A 231 -20.92 3.86 16.76
C ALA A 231 -21.03 5.04 15.79
N SER A 232 -20.92 4.81 14.48
CA SER A 232 -21.01 5.85 13.45
C SER A 232 -22.43 6.43 13.36
N ASP A 233 -23.45 5.57 13.35
CA ASP A 233 -24.86 5.97 13.39
C ASP A 233 -25.20 6.73 14.68
N ALA A 234 -24.73 6.24 15.85
CA ALA A 234 -24.94 6.93 17.13
C ALA A 234 -24.23 8.29 17.21
N ALA A 235 -23.11 8.46 16.51
CA ALA A 235 -22.40 9.73 16.40
C ALA A 235 -23.05 10.71 15.40
N GLY A 236 -24.04 10.26 14.62
CA GLY A 236 -24.69 11.04 13.56
C GLY A 236 -23.78 11.26 12.35
N VAL A 237 -22.84 10.33 12.11
CA VAL A 237 -21.96 10.31 10.93
C VAL A 237 -21.99 8.89 10.34
N PRO A 238 -23.03 8.53 9.57
CA PRO A 238 -23.06 7.25 8.85
C PRO A 238 -21.78 7.06 8.02
N LEU A 239 -21.03 6.00 8.31
CA LEU A 239 -19.80 5.67 7.59
C LEU A 239 -20.02 4.49 6.65
N ALA A 240 -19.50 4.59 5.44
CA ALA A 240 -19.31 3.43 4.58
C ALA A 240 -18.25 2.51 5.18
N LEU A 241 -18.57 1.21 5.27
CA LEU A 241 -17.69 0.20 5.85
C LEU A 241 -17.15 -0.68 4.73
N GLU A 242 -15.82 -0.78 4.64
CA GLU A 242 -15.07 -1.46 3.58
C GLU A 242 -14.01 -2.42 4.16
N PRO A 243 -14.27 -3.74 4.26
CA PRO A 243 -13.23 -4.72 4.58
C PRO A 243 -12.21 -4.85 3.44
N GLN A 244 -10.95 -5.21 3.76
CA GLN A 244 -9.89 -5.42 2.75
C GLN A 244 -10.13 -6.64 1.85
N PHE A 245 -10.78 -7.67 2.37
CA PHE A 245 -11.04 -8.89 1.61
C PHE A 245 -12.51 -9.02 1.26
N ASP A 246 -12.80 -9.90 0.29
CA ASP A 246 -14.19 -10.20 -0.06
C ASP A 246 -14.96 -10.62 1.19
N ILE A 247 -16.18 -10.11 1.27
CA ILE A 247 -16.88 -10.04 2.54
C ILE A 247 -17.50 -11.38 2.95
N HIS A 248 -17.41 -11.72 4.23
CA HIS A 248 -18.23 -12.78 4.79
C HIS A 248 -19.72 -12.47 4.64
N ASP A 249 -20.50 -13.44 4.15
CA ASP A 249 -21.96 -13.35 3.92
C ASP A 249 -22.76 -12.59 5.00
N GLN A 250 -22.44 -12.83 6.29
CA GLN A 250 -23.15 -12.20 7.40
C GLN A 250 -22.92 -10.69 7.44
N SER A 251 -21.69 -10.26 7.18
CA SER A 251 -21.28 -8.86 7.23
C SER A 251 -21.83 -8.04 6.07
N LEU A 252 -22.27 -8.70 4.99
CA LEU A 252 -22.98 -8.08 3.87
C LEU A 252 -24.20 -7.28 4.33
N ALA A 253 -24.81 -7.63 5.46
CA ALA A 253 -25.96 -6.94 6.03
C ALA A 253 -25.65 -5.53 6.59
N TRP A 254 -24.38 -5.19 6.84
CA TRP A 254 -24.01 -3.86 7.37
C TRP A 254 -22.80 -3.19 6.69
N SER A 255 -22.07 -3.88 5.81
CA SER A 255 -20.98 -3.28 5.03
C SER A 255 -21.39 -3.02 3.59
N ASN A 256 -21.22 -1.78 3.13
CA ASN A 256 -21.67 -1.33 1.81
C ASN A 256 -20.65 -1.52 0.69
N LEU A 257 -19.37 -1.59 1.07
CA LEU A 257 -18.22 -1.72 0.19
C LEU A 257 -17.38 -2.93 0.61
N GLY A 258 -16.41 -3.29 -0.21
CA GLY A 258 -15.34 -4.22 0.12
C GLY A 258 -14.24 -4.16 -0.91
N TRP A 259 -13.04 -4.60 -0.55
CA TRP A 259 -11.97 -4.85 -1.50
C TRP A 259 -11.94 -6.33 -1.89
N ASN A 260 -11.18 -6.63 -2.93
CA ASN A 260 -10.81 -8.00 -3.28
C ASN A 260 -9.34 -8.04 -3.67
N ASP A 261 -8.50 -8.42 -2.71
CA ASP A 261 -7.03 -8.51 -2.80
C ASP A 261 -6.54 -9.98 -2.83
N TRP A 262 -7.44 -10.92 -3.13
CA TRP A 262 -7.22 -12.36 -2.89
C TRP A 262 -6.09 -12.99 -3.69
N VAL A 263 -6.05 -12.68 -4.98
CA VAL A 263 -5.10 -13.26 -5.94
C VAL A 263 -3.66 -12.94 -5.52
N THR A 264 -3.42 -11.71 -5.06
CA THR A 264 -2.10 -11.29 -4.61
C THR A 264 -1.66 -11.98 -3.32
N TRP A 265 -2.53 -12.08 -2.31
CA TRP A 265 -2.13 -12.61 -1.00
C TRP A 265 -1.85 -14.12 -1.01
N GLU A 266 -2.55 -14.89 -1.84
CA GLU A 266 -2.37 -16.33 -1.92
C GLU A 266 -1.42 -16.77 -3.04
N GLY A 267 -0.89 -15.83 -3.84
CA GLY A 267 -0.05 -16.14 -5.00
C GLY A 267 -0.77 -17.03 -6.01
N LYS A 268 -2.06 -16.77 -6.24
CA LYS A 268 -2.93 -17.58 -7.12
C LYS A 268 -3.23 -16.83 -8.40
N ASP A 269 -3.40 -17.54 -9.50
CA ASP A 269 -3.72 -16.94 -10.80
C ASP A 269 -5.23 -16.91 -11.06
N TYR A 270 -5.70 -15.90 -11.80
CA TYR A 270 -7.06 -15.89 -12.33
C TYR A 270 -7.22 -17.01 -13.39
N PRO A 271 -8.18 -17.93 -13.25
CA PRO A 271 -8.37 -19.01 -14.21
C PRO A 271 -8.82 -18.48 -15.57
N PHE A 272 -8.60 -19.26 -16.64
CA PHE A 272 -8.97 -18.87 -18.01
C PHE A 272 -10.47 -18.59 -18.17
N VAL A 273 -11.33 -19.40 -17.54
CA VAL A 273 -12.77 -19.09 -17.46
C VAL A 273 -12.96 -18.08 -16.31
N PRO A 274 -13.44 -16.85 -16.57
CA PRO A 274 -13.65 -15.87 -15.51
C PRO A 274 -14.54 -16.44 -14.40
N MET A 275 -14.17 -16.19 -13.15
CA MET A 275 -15.00 -16.59 -12.00
C MET A 275 -16.03 -15.50 -11.67
N VAL A 276 -17.10 -15.91 -11.00
CA VAL A 276 -18.20 -15.05 -10.60
C VAL A 276 -18.01 -14.59 -9.16
N SER A 277 -18.12 -13.29 -8.91
CA SER A 277 -18.09 -12.71 -7.58
C SER A 277 -19.28 -13.18 -6.74
N ARG A 278 -18.98 -13.78 -5.59
CA ARG A 278 -19.98 -14.29 -4.63
C ARG A 278 -20.77 -13.16 -3.99
N SER A 279 -20.09 -12.16 -3.43
CA SER A 279 -20.70 -11.01 -2.76
C SER A 279 -21.61 -10.21 -3.71
N LYS A 280 -21.14 -9.94 -4.94
CA LYS A 280 -21.93 -9.28 -5.99
C LYS A 280 -23.15 -10.12 -6.40
N SER A 281 -23.01 -11.45 -6.44
CA SER A 281 -24.15 -12.34 -6.73
C SER A 281 -25.19 -12.29 -5.61
N LEU A 282 -24.77 -12.19 -4.35
CA LEU A 282 -25.66 -12.11 -3.19
C LEU A 282 -26.30 -10.73 -3.02
N GLU A 283 -25.63 -9.65 -3.35
CA GLU A 283 -26.18 -8.29 -3.34
C GLU A 283 -25.52 -7.46 -4.45
N PRO A 284 -26.17 -7.33 -5.62
CA PRO A 284 -25.61 -6.58 -6.75
C PRO A 284 -25.34 -5.10 -6.46
N ARG A 285 -25.95 -4.51 -5.43
CA ARG A 285 -25.65 -3.14 -4.98
C ARG A 285 -24.38 -3.04 -4.14
N HIS A 286 -23.87 -4.16 -3.62
CA HIS A 286 -22.59 -4.21 -2.93
C HIS A 286 -21.48 -3.97 -3.95
N MET A 287 -20.73 -2.90 -3.75
CA MET A 287 -19.62 -2.55 -4.62
C MET A 287 -18.35 -3.15 -4.02
N VAL A 288 -17.67 -3.93 -4.85
CA VAL A 288 -16.37 -4.49 -4.52
C VAL A 288 -15.36 -3.80 -5.41
N ASN A 289 -14.27 -3.34 -4.84
CA ASN A 289 -13.15 -2.79 -5.58
C ASN A 289 -12.02 -3.83 -5.63
N VAL A 290 -11.81 -4.40 -6.81
CA VAL A 290 -10.75 -5.39 -7.05
C VAL A 290 -9.40 -4.68 -6.98
N THR A 291 -8.42 -5.31 -6.35
CA THR A 291 -7.03 -4.83 -6.33
C THR A 291 -6.08 -5.99 -6.60
N ASP A 292 -4.91 -5.67 -7.12
CA ASP A 292 -3.86 -6.63 -7.41
C ASP A 292 -2.51 -5.95 -7.17
N ARG A 293 -2.11 -5.93 -5.90
CA ARG A 293 -0.84 -5.32 -5.46
C ARG A 293 0.33 -6.18 -5.95
N PHE A 294 1.50 -5.58 -6.20
CA PHE A 294 2.71 -6.28 -6.73
C PHE A 294 2.64 -6.92 -8.13
N THR A 295 1.49 -6.92 -8.82
CA THR A 295 1.40 -7.47 -10.19
C THR A 295 1.67 -6.39 -11.24
N GLN A 296 2.64 -6.62 -12.14
CA GLN A 296 3.04 -5.64 -13.17
C GLN A 296 2.02 -5.51 -14.32
N ASP A 297 1.38 -6.61 -14.69
CA ASP A 297 0.35 -6.68 -15.72
C ASP A 297 -0.99 -7.04 -15.07
N LYS A 298 -1.84 -6.04 -14.89
CA LYS A 298 -3.12 -6.16 -14.17
C LYS A 298 -4.27 -6.61 -15.07
N THR A 299 -3.98 -7.06 -16.29
CA THR A 299 -5.03 -7.40 -17.26
C THR A 299 -6.07 -8.38 -16.70
N ASP A 300 -5.62 -9.44 -16.02
CA ASP A 300 -6.52 -10.45 -15.48
C ASP A 300 -7.43 -9.92 -14.36
N SER A 301 -6.91 -9.10 -13.43
CA SER A 301 -7.72 -8.49 -12.37
C SER A 301 -8.67 -7.42 -12.90
N LEU A 302 -8.24 -6.62 -13.90
CA LEU A 302 -9.10 -5.67 -14.59
C LEU A 302 -10.23 -6.37 -15.35
N GLN A 303 -9.92 -7.48 -16.05
CA GLN A 303 -10.93 -8.30 -16.72
C GLN A 303 -11.89 -8.95 -15.72
N HIS A 304 -11.40 -9.40 -14.57
CA HIS A 304 -12.25 -9.92 -13.50
C HIS A 304 -13.24 -8.87 -12.98
N ALA A 305 -12.75 -7.67 -12.67
CA ALA A 305 -13.57 -6.56 -12.20
C ALA A 305 -14.67 -6.21 -13.21
N PHE A 306 -14.28 -6.01 -14.47
CA PHE A 306 -15.20 -5.63 -15.54
C PHE A 306 -16.22 -6.74 -15.91
N PHE A 307 -15.80 -8.00 -15.87
CA PHE A 307 -16.70 -9.14 -16.09
C PHE A 307 -17.78 -9.23 -15.00
N ASN A 308 -17.45 -8.86 -13.76
CA ASN A 308 -18.37 -8.93 -12.61
C ASN A 308 -19.13 -7.62 -12.34
N GLY A 309 -18.84 -6.52 -13.06
CA GLY A 309 -19.44 -5.22 -12.79
C GLY A 309 -19.01 -4.66 -11.43
N GLN A 310 -17.74 -4.88 -11.09
CA GLN A 310 -17.06 -4.45 -9.86
C GLN A 310 -16.12 -3.30 -10.19
N GLY A 311 -15.89 -2.41 -9.21
CA GLY A 311 -14.90 -1.37 -9.34
C GLY A 311 -13.47 -1.90 -9.20
N TYR A 312 -12.52 -0.99 -9.28
CA TYR A 312 -11.09 -1.27 -9.10
C TYR A 312 -10.47 -0.30 -8.09
N THR A 313 -9.61 -0.82 -7.22
CA THR A 313 -8.75 -0.02 -6.35
C THR A 313 -7.34 -0.01 -6.91
N THR A 314 -6.85 1.18 -7.22
CA THR A 314 -5.48 1.39 -7.67
C THR A 314 -4.56 1.67 -6.47
N MET A 315 -3.51 0.86 -6.34
CA MET A 315 -2.46 0.98 -5.31
C MET A 315 -1.11 1.16 -6.00
N GLU A 316 -0.60 2.40 -6.04
CA GLU A 316 0.63 2.71 -6.79
C GLU A 316 1.79 3.13 -5.91
N ASN A 317 1.53 3.70 -4.73
CA ASN A 317 2.55 3.87 -3.72
C ASN A 317 2.37 2.77 -2.69
N LEU A 318 3.07 1.66 -2.90
CA LEU A 318 3.06 0.52 -1.99
C LEU A 318 4.13 0.83 -0.94
N TRP A 319 3.74 1.37 0.20
CA TRP A 319 4.62 1.52 1.37
C TRP A 319 5.93 2.29 1.13
N GLY A 320 5.93 3.22 0.17
CA GLY A 320 7.11 4.02 -0.17
C GLY A 320 7.95 3.48 -1.32
N PHE A 321 7.49 2.45 -2.03
CA PHE A 321 7.96 2.12 -3.38
C PHE A 321 6.85 2.35 -4.41
N TRP A 322 7.20 3.02 -5.51
CA TRP A 322 6.25 3.34 -6.57
C TRP A 322 6.09 2.18 -7.54
N TYR A 323 4.89 1.64 -7.59
CA TYR A 323 4.43 0.51 -8.37
C TYR A 323 3.27 0.89 -9.29
N GLY A 324 3.45 1.98 -10.05
CA GLY A 324 2.41 2.53 -10.92
C GLY A 324 1.91 1.57 -12.00
N MET A 325 0.63 1.68 -12.39
CA MET A 325 0.05 0.94 -13.51
C MET A 325 0.80 1.28 -14.81
N ASN A 326 1.05 0.26 -15.64
CA ASN A 326 1.58 0.47 -16.97
C ASN A 326 0.55 1.20 -17.86
N GLU A 327 0.98 1.73 -19.01
CA GLU A 327 0.12 2.54 -19.88
C GLU A 327 -1.10 1.78 -20.40
N ASN A 328 -0.95 0.47 -20.65
CA ASN A 328 -2.04 -0.38 -21.15
C ASN A 328 -3.13 -0.56 -20.09
N ASP A 329 -2.75 -0.91 -18.87
CA ASP A 329 -3.66 -1.12 -17.74
C ASP A 329 -4.36 0.19 -17.34
N ALA A 330 -3.63 1.31 -17.33
CA ALA A 330 -4.18 2.63 -17.01
C ALA A 330 -5.25 3.06 -18.03
N GLU A 331 -4.99 2.89 -19.33
CA GLU A 331 -5.96 3.21 -20.38
C GLU A 331 -7.16 2.24 -20.35
N ALA A 332 -6.95 0.95 -20.03
CA ALA A 332 -8.05 0.01 -19.85
C ALA A 332 -8.97 0.43 -18.71
N LEU A 333 -8.40 0.74 -17.53
CA LEU A 333 -9.13 1.24 -16.35
C LEU A 333 -9.91 2.52 -16.66
N LEU A 334 -9.27 3.47 -17.33
CA LEU A 334 -9.91 4.71 -17.77
C LEU A 334 -11.14 4.41 -18.63
N ARG A 335 -11.01 3.57 -19.66
CA ARG A 335 -12.09 3.26 -20.59
C ARG A 335 -13.24 2.54 -19.93
N PHE A 336 -12.98 1.49 -19.15
CA PHE A 336 -14.07 0.68 -18.61
C PHE A 336 -14.84 1.42 -17.51
N THR A 337 -14.17 2.21 -16.66
CA THR A 337 -14.88 2.98 -15.62
C THR A 337 -15.80 4.06 -16.19
N GLN A 338 -15.57 4.56 -17.41
CA GLN A 338 -16.54 5.42 -18.11
C GLN A 338 -17.84 4.67 -18.43
N ILE A 339 -17.72 3.42 -18.89
CA ILE A 339 -18.86 2.55 -19.17
C ILE A 339 -19.59 2.23 -17.87
N GLU A 340 -18.86 1.87 -16.82
CA GLU A 340 -19.47 1.50 -15.54
C GLU A 340 -20.27 2.65 -14.92
N ARG A 341 -19.72 3.87 -14.93
CA ARG A 341 -20.43 5.07 -14.44
C ARG A 341 -21.68 5.37 -15.25
N ALA A 342 -21.61 5.25 -16.58
CA ALA A 342 -22.75 5.50 -17.46
C ALA A 342 -23.88 4.47 -17.28
N PHE A 343 -23.57 3.26 -16.84
CA PHE A 343 -24.50 2.15 -16.71
C PHE A 343 -24.54 1.54 -15.30
N ALA A 344 -24.30 2.34 -14.27
CA ALA A 344 -24.30 1.88 -12.88
C ALA A 344 -25.62 1.19 -12.48
N GLU A 345 -26.76 1.65 -13.00
CA GLU A 345 -28.07 1.00 -12.79
C GLU A 345 -28.12 -0.43 -13.34
N ASN A 346 -27.45 -0.71 -14.46
CA ASN A 346 -27.35 -2.06 -15.00
C ASN A 346 -26.47 -2.93 -14.11
N LEU A 347 -25.31 -2.41 -13.69
CA LEU A 347 -24.33 -3.16 -12.89
C LEU A 347 -24.80 -3.52 -11.47
N ARG A 348 -25.91 -2.92 -11.01
CA ARG A 348 -26.59 -3.24 -9.75
C ARG A 348 -27.88 -4.03 -9.93
N SER A 349 -28.06 -4.66 -11.10
CA SER A 349 -29.27 -5.42 -11.41
C SER A 349 -29.40 -6.69 -10.56
N PRO A 350 -30.56 -6.95 -9.93
CA PRO A 350 -30.85 -8.23 -9.30
C PRO A 350 -30.94 -9.38 -10.31
N GLU A 351 -31.09 -9.07 -11.59
CA GLU A 351 -31.20 -10.01 -12.70
C GLU A 351 -29.86 -10.22 -13.43
N TRP A 352 -28.72 -9.91 -12.81
CA TRP A 352 -27.41 -10.19 -13.39
C TRP A 352 -27.26 -11.66 -13.78
N GLU A 353 -26.79 -11.89 -15.02
CA GLU A 353 -26.59 -13.20 -15.65
C GLU A 353 -25.16 -13.27 -16.20
N PRO A 354 -24.18 -13.68 -15.37
CA PRO A 354 -22.81 -13.94 -15.84
C PRO A 354 -22.75 -15.10 -16.83
N HIS A 355 -21.71 -15.13 -17.68
CA HIS A 355 -21.48 -16.17 -18.70
C HIS A 355 -22.57 -16.31 -19.77
N THR A 356 -23.10 -15.20 -20.27
CA THR A 356 -23.90 -15.22 -21.50
C THR A 356 -23.17 -16.03 -22.58
N PRO A 357 -23.81 -17.05 -23.19
CA PRO A 357 -23.18 -17.87 -24.21
C PRO A 357 -22.66 -17.04 -25.38
N THR A 358 -21.37 -17.19 -25.67
CA THR A 358 -20.66 -16.55 -26.77
C THR A 358 -20.47 -17.55 -27.91
N ILE A 359 -20.26 -17.04 -29.13
CA ILE A 359 -20.06 -17.85 -30.34
C ILE A 359 -18.60 -18.30 -30.46
N GLN A 360 -17.67 -17.43 -30.07
CA GLN A 360 -16.23 -17.63 -30.21
C GLN A 360 -15.61 -18.16 -28.92
N ASP A 361 -14.70 -19.11 -29.03
CA ASP A 361 -13.97 -19.66 -27.90
C ASP A 361 -13.07 -18.61 -27.23
N GLY A 362 -13.00 -18.64 -25.89
CA GLY A 362 -12.20 -17.70 -25.09
C GLY A 362 -12.79 -16.29 -24.97
N ILE A 363 -13.96 -16.03 -25.57
CA ILE A 363 -14.76 -14.82 -25.31
C ILE A 363 -15.77 -15.13 -24.21
N PHE A 364 -15.83 -14.28 -23.19
CA PHE A 364 -16.77 -14.42 -22.08
C PHE A 364 -17.56 -13.13 -21.91
N ALA A 365 -18.86 -13.24 -21.70
CA ALA A 365 -19.75 -12.09 -21.55
C ALA A 365 -20.62 -12.18 -20.29
N SER A 366 -20.89 -11.05 -19.65
CA SER A 366 -21.81 -10.92 -18.51
C SER A 366 -22.94 -9.98 -18.85
N LYS A 367 -24.19 -10.42 -18.63
CA LYS A 367 -25.39 -9.67 -18.95
C LYS A 367 -25.97 -9.00 -17.72
N PHE A 368 -26.21 -7.70 -17.82
CA PHE A 368 -26.74 -6.84 -16.78
C PHE A 368 -28.07 -6.21 -17.24
N PRO A 369 -29.22 -6.84 -16.95
CA PRO A 369 -30.53 -6.36 -17.37
C PRO A 369 -30.99 -5.12 -16.60
N GLY A 370 -31.80 -4.28 -17.23
CA GLY A 370 -32.39 -3.09 -16.62
C GLY A 370 -33.43 -2.47 -17.56
N GLN A 371 -33.58 -1.14 -17.53
CA GLN A 371 -34.36 -0.44 -18.57
C GLN A 371 -33.79 -0.66 -19.98
N ASN A 372 -32.47 -0.77 -20.04
CA ASN A 372 -31.69 -1.24 -21.19
C ASN A 372 -30.94 -2.50 -20.76
N THR A 373 -30.35 -3.26 -21.68
CA THR A 373 -29.48 -4.39 -21.32
C THR A 373 -28.04 -4.08 -21.68
N LEU A 374 -27.13 -4.24 -20.72
CA LEU A 374 -25.68 -4.11 -20.92
C LEU A 374 -25.07 -5.51 -20.94
N TRP A 375 -24.11 -5.74 -21.83
CA TRP A 375 -23.17 -6.85 -21.74
C TRP A 375 -21.76 -6.29 -21.57
N THR A 376 -21.03 -6.75 -20.57
CA THR A 376 -19.56 -6.63 -20.55
C THR A 376 -18.96 -7.88 -21.16
N VAL A 377 -17.84 -7.75 -21.87
CA VAL A 377 -17.20 -8.83 -22.63
C VAL A 377 -15.70 -8.75 -22.41
N VAL A 378 -15.06 -9.90 -22.21
CA VAL A 378 -13.61 -10.03 -22.10
C VAL A 378 -13.11 -11.09 -23.08
N ASN A 379 -11.95 -10.85 -23.67
CA ASN A 379 -11.23 -11.83 -24.49
C ASN A 379 -10.06 -12.38 -23.69
N ARG A 380 -10.10 -13.66 -23.34
CA ARG A 380 -9.03 -14.35 -22.60
C ARG A 380 -7.95 -14.94 -23.52
N ASN A 381 -8.15 -14.86 -24.84
CA ASN A 381 -7.12 -15.23 -25.81
C ASN A 381 -6.04 -14.15 -25.91
N GLU A 382 -4.83 -14.54 -26.29
CA GLU A 382 -3.73 -13.59 -26.59
C GLU A 382 -3.89 -12.86 -27.92
N TYR A 383 -4.83 -13.31 -28.77
CA TYR A 383 -5.06 -12.79 -30.11
C TYR A 383 -6.44 -12.15 -30.24
N GLU A 384 -6.54 -11.22 -31.19
CA GLU A 384 -7.79 -10.56 -31.55
C GLU A 384 -8.81 -11.55 -32.12
N VAL A 385 -10.06 -11.40 -31.71
CA VAL A 385 -11.18 -12.18 -32.23
C VAL A 385 -12.12 -11.25 -33.01
N ARG A 386 -12.43 -11.63 -34.25
CA ARG A 386 -13.31 -10.89 -35.17
C ARG A 386 -14.54 -11.71 -35.53
N GLY A 387 -15.61 -11.03 -35.94
CA GLY A 387 -16.81 -11.66 -36.48
C GLY A 387 -17.97 -11.74 -35.48
N GLU A 388 -18.79 -12.79 -35.62
CA GLU A 388 -19.99 -12.99 -34.79
C GLU A 388 -19.60 -13.38 -33.36
N GLN A 389 -20.02 -12.59 -32.36
CA GLN A 389 -19.66 -12.78 -30.95
C GLN A 389 -20.83 -13.24 -30.08
N LEU A 390 -21.99 -12.57 -30.22
CA LEU A 390 -23.17 -12.80 -29.39
C LEU A 390 -24.36 -13.16 -30.26
N ARG A 391 -25.15 -14.14 -29.80
CA ARG A 391 -26.43 -14.50 -30.40
C ARG A 391 -27.51 -14.38 -29.34
N ILE A 392 -28.35 -13.36 -29.48
CA ILE A 392 -29.33 -12.95 -28.46
C ILE A 392 -30.74 -12.99 -29.04
N GLU A 393 -31.75 -13.12 -28.19
CA GLU A 393 -33.15 -13.15 -28.62
C GLU A 393 -33.52 -11.85 -29.35
N HIS A 394 -34.15 -11.98 -30.53
CA HIS A 394 -34.56 -10.84 -31.33
C HIS A 394 -35.66 -10.04 -30.62
N GLN A 395 -35.53 -8.72 -30.59
CA GLN A 395 -36.52 -7.83 -30.03
C GLN A 395 -36.78 -6.65 -30.98
N ALA A 396 -38.01 -6.52 -31.45
CA ALA A 396 -38.39 -5.46 -32.36
C ALA A 396 -38.17 -4.07 -31.74
N GLY A 397 -37.49 -3.18 -32.49
CA GLY A 397 -37.24 -1.80 -32.08
C GLY A 397 -36.04 -1.59 -31.15
N ILE A 398 -35.27 -2.65 -30.85
CA ILE A 398 -34.00 -2.54 -30.12
C ILE A 398 -32.87 -2.15 -31.07
N LYS A 399 -32.02 -1.23 -30.60
CA LYS A 399 -30.74 -0.86 -31.21
C LYS A 399 -29.59 -1.36 -30.33
N TYR A 400 -28.49 -1.69 -30.97
CA TYR A 400 -27.29 -2.22 -30.32
C TYR A 400 -26.11 -1.25 -30.51
N PHE A 401 -25.33 -1.02 -29.47
CA PHE A 401 -24.16 -0.15 -29.51
C PHE A 401 -22.95 -0.87 -28.93
N ASP A 402 -21.83 -0.81 -29.64
CA ASP A 402 -20.53 -1.15 -29.10
C ASP A 402 -20.02 0.05 -28.31
N LEU A 403 -20.10 -0.05 -26.99
CA LEU A 403 -19.67 1.00 -26.09
C LEU A 403 -18.15 1.10 -26.02
N TRP A 404 -17.41 0.03 -26.32
CA TRP A 404 -15.95 0.02 -26.27
C TRP A 404 -15.33 0.79 -27.45
N HIS A 405 -15.92 0.64 -28.64
CA HIS A 405 -15.49 1.36 -29.84
C HIS A 405 -16.34 2.61 -30.15
N GLY A 406 -17.41 2.84 -29.38
CA GLY A 406 -18.29 4.00 -29.54
C GLY A 406 -19.09 4.01 -30.85
N THR A 407 -19.56 2.85 -31.32
CA THR A 407 -20.26 2.69 -32.61
C THR A 407 -21.64 2.03 -32.46
N GLU A 408 -22.56 2.26 -33.41
CA GLU A 408 -23.83 1.53 -33.49
C GLU A 408 -23.61 0.23 -34.27
N LEU A 409 -24.11 -0.89 -33.74
CA LEU A 409 -24.02 -2.21 -34.33
C LEU A 409 -25.27 -2.51 -35.16
N THR A 410 -25.07 -3.11 -36.33
CA THR A 410 -26.17 -3.63 -37.16
C THR A 410 -26.25 -5.15 -36.99
N PRO A 411 -27.26 -5.69 -36.28
CA PRO A 411 -27.38 -7.12 -36.07
C PRO A 411 -27.73 -7.85 -37.37
N ARG A 412 -27.21 -9.06 -37.54
CA ARG A 412 -27.75 -10.02 -38.51
C ARG A 412 -28.88 -10.80 -37.84
N SER A 413 -30.12 -10.58 -38.24
CA SER A 413 -31.25 -11.36 -37.74
C SER A 413 -31.38 -12.69 -38.50
N ASP A 414 -31.67 -13.78 -37.79
CA ASP A 414 -32.06 -15.07 -38.37
C ASP A 414 -33.56 -15.39 -38.17
N GLY A 415 -34.34 -14.40 -37.72
CA GLY A 415 -35.78 -14.48 -37.47
C GLY A 415 -36.13 -14.58 -35.99
N GLU A 416 -35.44 -15.44 -35.24
CA GLU A 416 -35.64 -15.59 -33.79
C GLU A 416 -34.55 -14.90 -32.98
N LYS A 417 -33.34 -14.78 -33.55
CA LYS A 417 -32.18 -14.22 -32.85
C LYS A 417 -31.49 -13.13 -33.67
N ASP A 418 -30.93 -12.17 -32.95
CA ASP A 418 -30.00 -11.19 -33.46
C ASP A 418 -28.57 -11.68 -33.20
N VAL A 419 -27.75 -11.71 -34.25
CA VAL A 419 -26.34 -12.05 -34.18
C VAL A 419 -25.53 -10.76 -34.29
N LEU A 420 -24.77 -10.46 -33.24
CA LEU A 420 -23.95 -9.26 -33.13
C LEU A 420 -22.52 -9.56 -33.58
N ASN A 421 -22.00 -8.69 -34.45
CA ASN A 421 -20.65 -8.77 -34.98
C ASN A 421 -19.85 -7.54 -34.54
N PHE A 422 -18.73 -7.78 -33.86
CA PHE A 422 -17.79 -6.76 -33.42
C PHE A 422 -16.43 -7.40 -33.13
N GLU A 423 -15.39 -6.58 -33.08
CA GLU A 423 -14.01 -7.00 -32.85
C GLU A 423 -13.66 -6.85 -31.36
N ILE A 424 -12.83 -7.75 -30.84
CA ILE A 424 -12.31 -7.66 -29.46
C ILE A 424 -10.81 -7.96 -29.52
N GLU A 425 -9.99 -7.01 -29.07
CA GLU A 425 -8.53 -7.17 -29.02
C GLU A 425 -8.12 -8.39 -28.17
N GLY A 426 -6.93 -8.94 -28.45
CA GLY A 426 -6.33 -9.98 -27.59
C GLY A 426 -6.11 -9.45 -26.18
N ARG A 427 -6.48 -10.24 -25.17
CA ARG A 427 -6.53 -9.82 -23.76
C ARG A 427 -7.37 -8.56 -23.53
N GLY A 428 -8.29 -8.27 -24.44
CA GLY A 428 -9.05 -7.03 -24.51
C GLY A 428 -10.40 -7.07 -23.81
N PHE A 429 -11.12 -5.96 -23.96
CA PHE A 429 -12.41 -5.69 -23.35
C PHE A 429 -13.42 -5.31 -24.44
N GLY A 430 -14.70 -5.54 -24.18
CA GLY A 430 -15.81 -5.12 -25.03
C GLY A 430 -17.05 -4.83 -24.21
N ALA A 431 -17.95 -3.99 -24.72
CA ALA A 431 -19.23 -3.75 -24.08
C ALA A 431 -20.33 -3.46 -25.09
N VAL A 432 -21.49 -4.09 -24.90
CA VAL A 432 -22.64 -3.93 -25.80
C VAL A 432 -23.84 -3.41 -25.02
N LEU A 433 -24.48 -2.35 -25.53
CA LEU A 433 -25.74 -1.84 -25.01
C LEU A 433 -26.88 -2.14 -25.97
N ALA A 434 -27.92 -2.82 -25.49
CA ALA A 434 -29.21 -2.94 -26.17
C ALA A 434 -30.23 -1.98 -25.55
N ARG A 435 -30.84 -1.12 -26.37
CA ARG A 435 -31.88 -0.17 -25.92
C ARG A 435 -32.88 0.16 -27.03
N SER A 436 -34.12 0.47 -26.64
CA SER A 436 -35.17 0.97 -27.55
C SER A 436 -35.18 2.51 -27.67
N ALA A 437 -34.82 3.20 -26.59
CA ALA A 437 -34.81 4.65 -26.55
C ALA A 437 -33.71 5.24 -27.46
N PRO A 438 -33.94 6.39 -28.10
CA PRO A 438 -32.93 7.04 -28.94
C PRO A 438 -31.70 7.46 -28.13
N ILE A 439 -30.60 7.75 -28.83
CA ILE A 439 -29.38 8.29 -28.24
C ILE A 439 -29.72 9.63 -27.57
N ASN A 440 -29.54 9.69 -26.25
CA ASN A 440 -29.58 10.93 -25.49
C ASN A 440 -28.17 11.53 -25.39
N GLU A 441 -28.09 12.77 -24.92
CA GLU A 441 -26.82 13.51 -24.85
C GLU A 441 -25.72 12.80 -24.03
N PRO A 442 -25.99 12.23 -22.83
CA PRO A 442 -24.99 11.46 -22.09
C PRO A 442 -24.45 10.24 -22.85
N LEU A 443 -25.31 9.46 -23.52
CA LEU A 443 -24.86 8.33 -24.33
C LEU A 443 -24.06 8.81 -25.55
N GLY A 444 -24.50 9.90 -26.19
CA GLY A 444 -23.78 10.48 -27.32
C GLY A 444 -22.35 10.91 -26.94
N ALA A 445 -22.19 11.53 -25.76
CA ALA A 445 -20.89 11.92 -25.23
C ALA A 445 -19.99 10.71 -24.95
N LEU A 446 -20.53 9.66 -24.31
CA LEU A 446 -19.78 8.42 -24.07
C LEU A 446 -19.32 7.77 -25.39
N LEU A 447 -20.22 7.61 -26.36
CA LEU A 447 -19.88 7.02 -27.66
C LEU A 447 -18.82 7.84 -28.40
N ALA A 448 -18.86 9.17 -28.31
CA ALA A 448 -17.84 10.03 -28.90
C ALA A 448 -16.47 9.88 -28.22
N LEU A 449 -16.44 9.87 -26.88
CA LEU A 449 -15.22 9.65 -26.10
C LEU A 449 -14.58 8.30 -26.42
N MET A 450 -15.37 7.23 -26.38
CA MET A 450 -14.88 5.87 -26.61
C MET A 450 -14.38 5.69 -28.04
N ARG A 451 -15.07 6.28 -29.02
CA ARG A 451 -14.63 6.29 -30.42
C ARG A 451 -13.31 7.04 -30.64
N GLU A 452 -13.09 8.14 -29.92
CA GLU A 452 -11.83 8.86 -29.99
C GLU A 452 -10.68 8.03 -29.40
N ARG A 453 -10.89 7.49 -28.21
CA ARG A 453 -9.90 6.67 -27.49
C ARG A 453 -9.58 5.38 -28.24
N SER A 454 -10.58 4.71 -28.80
CA SER A 454 -10.43 3.43 -29.51
C SER A 454 -9.68 3.53 -30.84
N LYS A 455 -9.38 4.75 -31.35
CA LYS A 455 -8.47 4.92 -32.49
C LYS A 455 -7.06 4.38 -32.19
N ARG A 456 -6.65 4.42 -30.93
CA ARG A 456 -5.44 3.75 -30.44
C ARG A 456 -5.84 2.45 -29.77
N HIS A 457 -5.47 1.34 -30.40
CA HIS A 457 -5.64 -0.01 -29.87
C HIS A 457 -4.95 -0.15 -28.51
N LEU A 458 -5.60 -0.82 -27.56
CA LEU A 458 -5.01 -1.09 -26.24
C LEU A 458 -3.65 -1.77 -26.39
N SER A 459 -3.55 -2.77 -27.25
CA SER A 459 -2.30 -3.51 -27.52
C SER A 459 -1.09 -2.65 -27.96
N SER A 460 -1.32 -1.38 -28.34
CA SER A 460 -0.25 -0.43 -28.69
C SER A 460 0.28 0.42 -27.52
N TYR A 461 -0.36 0.34 -26.35
CA TYR A 461 0.15 0.96 -25.12
C TYR A 461 1.19 0.04 -24.48
N SER A 462 2.21 0.63 -23.86
CA SER A 462 3.27 -0.16 -23.24
C SER A 462 2.75 -0.94 -22.03
N ARG A 463 3.16 -2.21 -21.93
CA ARG A 463 2.97 -3.05 -20.73
C ARG A 463 4.21 -3.05 -19.83
N ASP A 464 5.27 -2.37 -20.24
CA ASP A 464 6.51 -2.32 -19.47
C ASP A 464 6.30 -1.49 -18.21
N TRP A 465 6.43 -2.14 -17.05
CA TRP A 465 6.61 -1.44 -15.79
C TRP A 465 8.08 -1.03 -15.61
N LYS A 466 8.31 0.17 -15.05
CA LYS A 466 9.65 0.68 -14.77
C LYS A 466 9.74 1.20 -13.34
N PRO A 467 10.77 0.78 -12.57
CA PRO A 467 10.99 1.30 -11.23
C PRO A 467 11.35 2.78 -11.29
N VAL A 468 10.90 3.53 -10.29
CA VAL A 468 11.21 4.95 -10.17
C VAL A 468 12.65 5.12 -9.73
N THR A 469 13.33 6.12 -10.31
CA THR A 469 14.69 6.46 -9.92
C THR A 469 14.69 7.24 -8.61
N GLN A 470 15.39 6.70 -7.61
CA GLN A 470 15.67 7.35 -6.35
C GLN A 470 17.07 8.00 -6.37
N ASN A 471 17.24 9.06 -5.59
CA ASN A 471 18.53 9.71 -5.37
C ASN A 471 18.79 9.81 -3.87
N ILE A 472 20.02 9.46 -3.46
CA ILE A 472 20.52 9.76 -2.13
C ILE A 472 20.76 11.28 -2.00
N ILE A 473 20.51 11.83 -0.82
CA ILE A 473 20.80 13.23 -0.51
C ILE A 473 22.23 13.33 0.01
N ASP A 474 23.04 14.12 -0.70
CA ASP A 474 24.44 14.34 -0.36
C ASP A 474 24.60 14.85 1.07
N LEU A 475 25.54 14.25 1.79
CA LEU A 475 26.03 14.71 3.08
C LEU A 475 27.35 15.46 2.86
N PRO A 476 27.38 16.80 2.97
CA PRO A 476 28.58 17.56 2.69
C PRO A 476 29.74 17.17 3.61
N ALA A 477 30.94 17.04 3.05
CA ALA A 477 32.15 16.81 3.83
C ALA A 477 32.38 17.94 4.84
N THR A 478 32.86 17.54 6.01
CA THR A 478 33.22 18.42 7.12
C THR A 478 34.65 18.94 6.97
N ALA A 479 35.01 19.94 7.77
CA ALA A 479 36.39 20.42 7.81
C ALA A 479 37.31 19.36 8.42
N SER A 480 38.39 19.03 7.70
CA SER A 480 39.34 17.99 8.07
C SER A 480 40.04 18.28 9.40
N ARG A 481 40.16 17.26 10.27
CA ARG A 481 40.87 17.36 11.56
C ARG A 481 41.88 16.23 11.75
N THR A 482 43.00 16.56 12.39
CA THR A 482 44.10 15.60 12.64
C THR A 482 44.03 14.90 14.00
N SER A 483 43.21 15.40 14.93
CA SER A 483 43.02 14.82 16.26
C SER A 483 41.53 14.62 16.58
N PRO A 484 41.15 13.52 17.27
CA PRO A 484 39.76 13.24 17.58
C PRO A 484 39.18 14.35 18.47
N PRO A 485 38.05 14.95 18.08
CA PRO A 485 37.36 15.90 18.95
C PRO A 485 36.83 15.23 20.21
N ALA A 486 36.57 16.02 21.26
CA ALA A 486 36.05 15.49 22.51
C ALA A 486 34.74 14.72 22.27
N GLY A 487 34.65 13.50 22.82
CA GLY A 487 33.48 12.62 22.65
C GLY A 487 33.48 11.76 21.37
N MET A 488 34.47 11.94 20.48
CA MET A 488 34.61 11.11 19.28
C MET A 488 35.76 10.11 19.36
N VAL A 489 35.64 9.04 18.58
CA VAL A 489 36.68 8.01 18.39
C VAL A 489 37.08 7.93 16.92
N LEU A 490 38.34 7.54 16.66
CA LEU A 490 38.85 7.32 15.31
C LEU A 490 38.41 5.95 14.78
N VAL A 491 37.80 5.92 13.62
CA VAL A 491 37.61 4.72 12.80
C VAL A 491 38.71 4.74 11.74
N PRO A 492 39.64 3.75 11.73
CA PRO A 492 40.77 3.73 10.82
C PRO A 492 40.31 3.45 9.38
N GLU A 493 41.15 3.83 8.41
CA GLU A 493 40.91 3.47 7.01
C GLU A 493 40.99 1.96 6.78
N ALA A 494 40.16 1.43 5.88
CA ALA A 494 40.20 0.04 5.45
C ALA A 494 39.46 -0.17 4.12
N ASP A 495 39.82 -1.25 3.42
CA ASP A 495 38.92 -1.83 2.43
C ASP A 495 37.84 -2.63 3.15
N TYR A 496 36.59 -2.40 2.76
CA TYR A 496 35.41 -2.93 3.42
C TYR A 496 34.44 -3.52 2.40
N ASP A 497 33.98 -4.74 2.68
CA ASP A 497 32.91 -5.38 1.92
C ASP A 497 31.58 -5.02 2.61
N PHE A 498 30.92 -3.97 2.13
CA PHE A 498 29.63 -3.52 2.63
C PHE A 498 28.54 -4.48 2.14
N GLU A 499 27.84 -5.13 3.07
CA GLU A 499 26.71 -6.01 2.81
C GLU A 499 25.59 -5.65 3.79
N VAL A 500 24.43 -5.26 3.26
CA VAL A 500 23.28 -4.84 4.06
C VAL A 500 21.97 -5.27 3.42
N HIS A 501 20.97 -5.49 4.27
CA HIS A 501 19.64 -5.91 3.88
C HIS A 501 18.53 -5.05 4.54
N GLY A 502 17.63 -4.52 3.71
CA GLY A 502 16.35 -3.93 4.09
C GLY A 502 15.45 -4.86 4.89
N ILE A 503 14.89 -4.37 5.99
CA ILE A 503 13.90 -5.14 6.77
C ILE A 503 12.49 -4.53 6.74
N GLU A 504 12.12 -3.92 5.62
CA GLU A 504 10.72 -3.50 5.38
C GLU A 504 9.77 -4.71 5.45
N ILE A 505 8.51 -4.46 5.83
CA ILE A 505 7.58 -5.52 6.22
C ILE A 505 6.81 -6.12 4.99
N GLU A 506 6.74 -5.44 3.83
CA GLU A 506 6.24 -6.02 2.55
C GLU A 506 7.13 -5.70 1.30
N GLY A 507 7.01 -6.46 0.20
CA GLY A 507 7.81 -6.40 -1.07
C GLY A 507 9.20 -7.11 -1.16
N GLY A 508 9.41 -8.16 -1.96
CA GLY A 508 10.66 -8.95 -1.96
C GLY A 508 11.94 -8.20 -2.38
N ASN A 509 13.01 -8.91 -2.77
CA ASN A 509 14.20 -8.25 -3.36
C ASN A 509 13.98 -7.80 -4.82
N ASP A 510 12.73 -7.54 -5.20
CA ASP A 510 12.35 -7.15 -6.55
C ASP A 510 12.82 -5.72 -6.86
N PRO A 511 13.12 -5.41 -8.14
CA PRO A 511 13.42 -4.05 -8.55
C PRO A 511 12.31 -3.08 -8.14
N GLY A 512 12.66 -1.93 -7.56
CA GLY A 512 11.69 -0.94 -7.07
C GLY A 512 11.60 -0.86 -5.55
N VAL A 513 11.88 -1.98 -4.86
CA VAL A 513 11.73 -2.09 -3.40
C VAL A 513 12.89 -1.41 -2.67
N ASP A 514 12.60 -0.85 -1.49
CA ASP A 514 13.59 -0.26 -0.57
C ASP A 514 14.38 0.93 -1.16
N VAL A 515 15.72 0.89 -1.18
CA VAL A 515 16.58 2.03 -1.58
C VAL A 515 17.54 1.68 -2.72
N LYS A 516 18.11 2.70 -3.36
CA LYS A 516 19.12 2.58 -4.41
C LYS A 516 20.39 3.33 -4.03
N TYR A 517 21.51 2.62 -3.88
CA TYR A 517 22.81 3.26 -3.64
C TYR A 517 23.43 3.83 -4.93
N PRO A 518 24.39 4.78 -4.82
CA PRO A 518 25.01 5.42 -5.99
C PRO A 518 25.67 4.47 -7.00
N TRP A 519 26.11 3.28 -6.56
CA TRP A 519 26.77 2.27 -7.40
C TRP A 519 25.79 1.26 -8.02
N GLU A 520 24.49 1.41 -7.78
CA GLU A 520 23.46 0.49 -8.26
C GLU A 520 22.68 1.09 -9.43
N ASP A 521 21.97 0.26 -10.19
CA ASP A 521 21.12 0.68 -11.30
C ASP A 521 19.67 0.92 -10.86
N VAL A 522 19.18 0.12 -9.89
CA VAL A 522 17.78 0.09 -9.47
C VAL A 522 17.65 -0.12 -7.96
N PRO A 523 16.64 0.46 -7.29
CA PRO A 523 16.38 0.17 -5.88
C PRO A 523 16.02 -1.30 -5.68
N ARG A 524 16.59 -1.90 -4.63
CA ARG A 524 16.35 -3.27 -4.17
C ARG A 524 16.59 -3.33 -2.66
N ARG A 525 16.38 -4.49 -2.06
CA ARG A 525 16.52 -4.72 -0.62
C ARG A 525 17.90 -5.20 -0.19
N PHE A 526 18.56 -5.97 -1.05
CA PHE A 526 19.88 -6.53 -0.78
C PHE A 526 20.95 -5.74 -1.52
N HIS A 527 21.97 -5.32 -0.77
CA HIS A 527 23.04 -4.47 -1.27
C HIS A 527 24.39 -5.08 -0.93
N GLN A 528 25.28 -5.08 -1.91
CA GLN A 528 26.67 -5.50 -1.71
C GLN A 528 27.62 -4.65 -2.53
N HIS A 529 28.64 -4.09 -1.88
CA HIS A 529 29.66 -3.30 -2.55
C HIS A 529 30.99 -3.32 -1.80
N ARG A 530 32.08 -3.61 -2.52
CA ARG A 530 33.43 -3.46 -1.99
C ARG A 530 33.88 -2.03 -2.16
N MET A 531 34.20 -1.35 -1.06
CA MET A 531 34.61 0.05 -1.05
C MET A 531 35.82 0.30 -0.16
N HIS A 532 36.51 1.39 -0.42
CA HIS A 532 37.55 1.90 0.47
C HIS A 532 36.94 2.95 1.40
N ILE A 533 36.99 2.71 2.70
CA ILE A 533 36.55 3.65 3.73
C ILE A 533 37.75 4.48 4.18
N ASN A 534 37.69 5.79 3.94
CA ASN A 534 38.67 6.74 4.46
C ASN A 534 38.58 6.81 6.00
N PRO A 535 39.64 7.25 6.71
CA PRO A 535 39.57 7.39 8.15
C PRO A 535 38.64 8.56 8.52
N PHE A 536 37.79 8.35 9.52
CA PHE A 536 36.86 9.37 10.01
C PHE A 536 36.73 9.28 11.53
N TYR A 537 36.25 10.36 12.15
CA TYR A 537 35.84 10.37 13.54
C TYR A 537 34.34 10.15 13.64
N ILE A 538 33.92 9.35 14.62
CA ILE A 538 32.50 9.14 14.92
C ILE A 538 32.24 9.43 16.39
N ASP A 539 31.07 9.98 16.69
CA ASP A 539 30.61 10.14 18.07
C ASP A 539 30.57 8.79 18.78
N ARG A 540 31.21 8.74 19.96
CA ARG A 540 31.31 7.52 20.75
C ARG A 540 29.93 7.02 21.18
N THR A 541 28.99 7.91 21.42
CA THR A 541 27.60 7.65 21.80
C THR A 541 26.65 8.51 20.95
N PRO A 542 25.35 8.18 20.88
CA PRO A 542 24.36 9.10 20.31
C PRO A 542 24.40 10.48 20.99
N VAL A 543 23.98 11.52 20.27
CA VAL A 543 23.91 12.89 20.79
C VAL A 543 22.94 12.93 21.96
N THR A 544 23.37 13.54 23.06
CA THR A 544 22.61 13.61 24.32
C THR A 544 21.71 14.84 24.40
N ASN A 545 20.72 14.80 25.30
CA ASN A 545 19.88 15.95 25.61
C ASN A 545 20.70 17.17 26.08
N ALA A 546 21.77 16.97 26.85
CA ALA A 546 22.63 18.06 27.31
C ALA A 546 23.41 18.72 26.17
N GLU A 547 23.91 17.93 25.22
CA GLU A 547 24.60 18.43 24.03
C GLU A 547 23.63 19.18 23.10
N PHE A 548 22.44 18.62 22.86
CA PHE A 548 21.43 19.29 22.05
C PHE A 548 20.93 20.58 22.71
N LYS A 549 20.78 20.61 24.04
CA LYS A 549 20.42 21.83 24.78
C LYS A 549 21.47 22.92 24.60
N LYS A 550 22.75 22.57 24.59
CA LYS A 550 23.85 23.51 24.31
C LYS A 550 23.72 24.11 22.91
N PHE A 551 23.43 23.28 21.90
CA PHE A 551 23.14 23.75 20.54
C PHE A 551 22.00 24.79 20.53
N LEU A 552 20.87 24.49 21.18
CA LEU A 552 19.74 25.42 21.26
C LEU A 552 20.12 26.73 21.95
N ASP A 553 20.87 26.66 23.05
CA ASP A 553 21.27 27.84 23.82
C ASP A 553 22.24 28.75 23.06
N GLU A 554 23.15 28.17 22.26
CA GLU A 554 24.15 28.93 21.52
C GLU A 554 23.63 29.49 20.19
N THR A 555 22.63 28.85 19.59
CA THR A 555 22.13 29.22 18.25
C THR A 555 20.76 29.88 18.25
N SER A 556 19.99 29.71 19.34
CA SER A 556 18.55 30.00 19.36
C SER A 556 17.77 29.27 18.24
N TYR A 557 18.24 28.09 17.84
CA TYR A 557 17.60 27.28 16.80
C TYR A 557 16.14 26.98 17.15
N TYR A 558 15.28 27.12 16.14
CA TYR A 558 13.86 26.78 16.22
C TYR A 558 13.38 26.29 14.85
N PRO A 559 12.81 25.07 14.76
CA PRO A 559 12.36 24.54 13.47
C PRO A 559 11.12 25.29 12.98
N LYS A 560 10.89 25.28 11.65
CA LYS A 560 9.69 25.88 11.04
C LYS A 560 8.41 25.18 11.51
N ASP A 561 8.43 23.85 11.50
CA ASP A 561 7.39 23.01 12.05
C ASP A 561 7.80 22.57 13.45
N ILE A 562 7.02 23.01 14.44
CA ILE A 562 7.29 22.81 15.87
C ILE A 562 6.53 21.61 16.44
N HIS A 563 5.63 21.02 15.66
CA HIS A 563 4.81 19.90 16.11
C HIS A 563 5.72 18.75 16.54
N ASN A 564 5.45 18.15 17.70
CA ASN A 564 6.28 17.12 18.33
C ASN A 564 7.78 17.45 18.52
N PHE A 565 8.27 18.68 18.27
CA PHE A 565 9.68 19.02 18.47
C PHE A 565 10.04 18.93 19.95
N LEU A 566 10.96 18.01 20.28
CA LEU A 566 11.37 17.73 21.65
C LEU A 566 10.16 17.50 22.58
N ARG A 567 9.18 16.73 22.13
CA ARG A 567 7.86 16.53 22.79
C ARG A 567 7.93 16.26 24.30
N ASP A 568 8.95 15.51 24.72
CA ASP A 568 9.14 15.13 26.13
C ASP A 568 9.81 16.22 26.99
N TRP A 569 10.39 17.24 26.37
CA TRP A 569 10.93 18.39 27.07
C TRP A 569 9.80 19.29 27.57
N LYS A 570 10.07 20.02 28.66
CA LYS A 570 9.12 20.95 29.29
C LYS A 570 9.79 22.29 29.50
N ASN A 571 9.10 23.37 29.16
CA ASN A 571 9.58 24.75 29.32
C ASN A 571 10.97 24.99 28.69
N GLY A 572 11.23 24.38 27.52
CA GLY A 572 12.49 24.53 26.78
C GLY A 572 13.67 23.74 27.34
N SER A 573 13.45 22.76 28.23
CA SER A 573 14.52 21.91 28.77
C SER A 573 14.07 20.46 28.99
N PHE A 574 15.04 19.54 28.98
CA PHE A 574 14.81 18.14 29.28
C PHE A 574 14.51 17.93 30.78
N PRO A 575 13.75 16.88 31.16
CA PRO A 575 13.49 16.54 32.55
C PRO A 575 14.77 16.31 33.38
N ALA A 576 14.72 16.63 34.68
CA ALA A 576 15.86 16.46 35.57
C ALA A 576 16.39 15.01 35.55
N GLY A 577 17.71 14.86 35.39
CA GLY A 577 18.37 13.55 35.28
C GLY A 577 18.48 12.98 33.87
N TRP A 578 17.86 13.60 32.85
CA TRP A 578 17.87 13.10 31.46
C TRP A 578 19.01 13.65 30.61
N GLY A 579 19.94 14.41 31.20
CA GLY A 579 21.02 15.08 30.46
C GLY A 579 21.89 14.14 29.64
N ASN A 580 22.12 12.91 30.13
CA ASN A 580 22.90 11.88 29.45
C ASN A 580 22.05 10.88 28.66
N GLN A 581 20.74 11.07 28.55
CA GLN A 581 19.92 10.27 27.63
C GLN A 581 20.10 10.80 26.19
N PRO A 582 19.96 9.92 25.17
CA PRO A 582 19.97 10.37 23.79
C PRO A 582 18.83 11.37 23.55
N VAL A 583 19.08 12.39 22.73
CA VAL A 583 18.03 13.29 22.27
C VAL A 583 17.16 12.56 21.25
N THR A 584 15.84 12.64 21.42
CA THR A 584 14.84 12.09 20.50
C THR A 584 13.77 13.15 20.21
N TRP A 585 12.72 12.81 19.45
CA TRP A 585 11.75 13.79 18.96
C TRP A 585 12.40 14.92 18.14
N VAL A 586 13.40 14.55 17.34
CA VAL A 586 14.13 15.42 16.40
C VAL A 586 14.02 14.84 15.00
N SER A 587 13.72 15.68 14.01
CA SER A 587 13.65 15.24 12.61
C SER A 587 15.07 15.11 12.03
N ILE A 588 15.18 14.53 10.83
CA ILE A 588 16.47 14.49 10.13
C ILE A 588 17.00 15.91 9.81
N GLU A 589 16.11 16.87 9.59
CA GLU A 589 16.45 18.29 9.43
C GLU A 589 17.01 18.89 10.73
N ASP A 590 16.41 18.59 11.88
CA ASP A 590 16.90 19.02 13.20
C ASP A 590 18.30 18.43 13.48
N ALA A 591 18.49 17.14 13.17
CA ALA A 591 19.76 16.44 13.35
C ALA A 591 20.88 17.03 12.46
N ARG A 592 20.57 17.37 11.20
CA ARG A 592 21.51 18.06 10.29
C ARG A 592 21.84 19.46 10.78
N ALA A 593 20.87 20.21 11.29
CA ALA A 593 21.11 21.55 11.84
C ALA A 593 22.06 21.50 13.04
N TYR A 594 21.87 20.55 13.96
CA TYR A 594 22.80 20.28 15.05
C TYR A 594 24.19 19.90 14.54
N ALA A 595 24.26 18.94 13.59
CA ALA A 595 25.53 18.45 13.08
C ALA A 595 26.34 19.59 12.44
N ALA A 596 25.70 20.43 11.63
CA ALA A 596 26.32 21.59 11.01
C ALA A 596 26.87 22.58 12.05
N TRP A 597 26.10 22.91 13.10
CA TRP A 597 26.57 23.78 14.20
C TRP A 597 27.78 23.17 14.92
N ALA A 598 27.77 21.85 15.14
CA ALA A 598 28.86 21.15 15.80
C ALA A 598 30.11 20.98 14.91
N GLY A 599 30.06 21.41 13.65
CA GLY A 599 31.12 21.20 12.66
C GLY A 599 31.23 19.74 12.20
N LYS A 600 30.12 19.00 12.26
CA LYS A 600 29.99 17.57 11.97
C LYS A 600 29.01 17.35 10.81
N ARG A 601 28.77 16.08 10.45
CA ARG A 601 27.68 15.63 9.58
C ARG A 601 27.04 14.36 10.13
N LEU A 602 25.88 13.97 9.58
CA LEU A 602 25.37 12.62 9.81
C LEU A 602 26.27 11.58 9.12
N PRO A 603 26.37 10.35 9.65
CA PRO A 603 27.08 9.27 8.96
C PRO A 603 26.31 8.85 7.71
N HIS A 604 27.05 8.48 6.68
CA HIS A 604 26.51 7.55 5.69
C HIS A 604 26.30 6.18 6.35
N GLU A 605 25.36 5.41 5.84
CA GLU A 605 25.03 4.09 6.36
C GLU A 605 26.23 3.14 6.38
N TRP A 606 27.05 3.15 5.33
CA TRP A 606 28.24 2.31 5.27
C TRP A 606 29.30 2.72 6.31
N GLU A 607 29.38 4.01 6.68
CA GLU A 607 30.27 4.47 7.76
C GLU A 607 29.75 4.01 9.12
N TRP A 608 28.43 4.10 9.33
CA TRP A 608 27.79 3.61 10.53
C TRP A 608 28.01 2.10 10.71
N GLN A 609 27.77 1.33 9.65
CA GLN A 609 27.94 -0.12 9.67
C GLN A 609 29.39 -0.51 9.87
N PHE A 610 30.33 0.14 9.18
CA PHE A 610 31.75 -0.12 9.38
C PHE A 610 32.20 0.20 10.82
N ALA A 611 31.71 1.29 11.41
CA ALA A 611 31.98 1.63 12.80
C ALA A 611 31.44 0.58 13.80
N ALA A 612 30.37 -0.14 13.44
CA ALA A 612 29.82 -1.26 14.22
C ALA A 612 30.60 -2.56 13.97
N GLN A 613 30.88 -2.92 12.72
CA GLN A 613 31.39 -4.24 12.33
C GLN A 613 32.91 -4.35 12.27
N SER A 614 33.64 -3.29 11.91
CA SER A 614 34.99 -3.40 11.34
C SER A 614 34.99 -4.25 10.05
N THR A 615 36.12 -4.88 9.69
CA THR A 615 36.30 -5.64 8.45
C THR A 615 35.96 -7.13 8.54
N ASP A 616 35.49 -7.62 9.70
CA ASP A 616 35.28 -9.06 9.92
C ASP A 616 33.83 -9.53 9.75
N GLY A 617 32.94 -8.64 9.29
CA GLY A 617 31.55 -8.99 8.96
C GLY A 617 30.72 -9.45 10.15
N ARG A 618 31.07 -9.04 11.38
CA ARG A 618 30.36 -9.46 12.58
C ARG A 618 28.89 -9.05 12.59
N LEU A 619 28.03 -9.91 13.14
CA LEU A 619 26.58 -9.66 13.19
C LEU A 619 26.19 -8.55 14.15
N TYR A 620 26.90 -8.44 15.28
CA TYR A 620 26.67 -7.44 16.32
C TYR A 620 27.98 -6.66 16.56
N PRO A 621 27.94 -5.42 17.08
CA PRO A 621 29.15 -4.67 17.40
C PRO A 621 30.15 -5.46 18.27
N TRP A 622 29.62 -6.24 19.22
CA TRP A 622 30.40 -7.04 20.16
C TRP A 622 30.80 -8.44 19.65
N GLY A 623 30.40 -8.85 18.43
CA GLY A 623 30.79 -10.13 17.82
C GLY A 623 29.62 -10.86 17.15
N ASN A 624 29.73 -12.19 16.99
CA ASN A 624 28.75 -13.02 16.27
C ASN A 624 27.75 -13.74 17.18
N THR A 625 27.93 -13.64 18.50
CA THR A 625 27.05 -14.26 19.49
C THR A 625 26.24 -13.20 20.19
N TRP A 626 24.91 -13.38 20.24
CA TRP A 626 24.01 -12.48 20.97
C TRP A 626 24.43 -12.30 22.44
N ASN A 627 24.39 -11.07 22.94
CA ASN A 627 24.66 -10.74 24.34
C ASN A 627 23.57 -9.80 24.89
N SER A 628 22.71 -10.31 25.76
CA SER A 628 21.62 -9.52 26.37
C SER A 628 22.10 -8.43 27.34
N GLN A 629 23.38 -8.45 27.75
CA GLN A 629 23.96 -7.40 28.60
C GLN A 629 24.59 -6.26 27.78
N ALA A 630 24.61 -6.39 26.45
CA ALA A 630 25.18 -5.40 25.54
C ALA A 630 24.19 -4.30 25.12
N VAL A 631 22.89 -4.49 25.38
CA VAL A 631 21.81 -3.57 25.01
C VAL A 631 20.74 -3.49 26.12
N PRO A 632 19.87 -2.47 26.12
CA PRO A 632 18.68 -2.46 26.97
C PRO A 632 17.80 -3.70 26.76
N ALA A 633 17.13 -4.14 27.83
CA ALA A 633 16.07 -5.13 27.68
C ALA A 633 14.92 -4.53 26.83
N PRO A 634 14.31 -5.30 25.92
CA PRO A 634 13.16 -4.84 25.14
C PRO A 634 12.01 -4.38 26.04
N GLU A 635 11.44 -3.22 25.72
CA GLU A 635 10.29 -2.65 26.38
C GLU A 635 9.02 -2.96 25.59
N THR A 636 8.16 -3.77 26.17
CA THR A 636 6.95 -4.29 25.50
C THR A 636 5.64 -3.67 26.00
N ASN A 637 5.74 -2.64 26.84
CA ASN A 637 4.57 -1.92 27.34
C ASN A 637 3.91 -1.09 26.23
N ARG A 638 2.63 -0.78 26.41
CA ARG A 638 1.87 0.09 25.50
C ARG A 638 2.26 1.57 25.59
N SER A 639 3.05 1.95 26.57
CA SER A 639 3.54 3.31 26.76
C SER A 639 5.01 3.28 27.09
N MET A 640 5.78 4.15 26.44
CA MET A 640 7.22 4.17 26.54
C MET A 640 7.71 4.63 27.92
N GLN A 641 8.77 3.98 28.41
CA GLN A 641 9.53 4.41 29.57
C GLN A 641 10.68 5.33 29.13
N PRO A 642 11.21 6.15 30.05
CA PRO A 642 12.39 6.94 29.77
C PRO A 642 13.57 6.08 29.32
N LEU A 643 14.26 6.56 28.28
CA LEU A 643 15.44 5.90 27.71
C LEU A 643 16.56 5.77 28.75
N ARG A 644 17.45 4.80 28.55
CA ARG A 644 18.66 4.69 29.35
C ARG A 644 19.67 5.76 28.92
N SER A 645 20.57 6.13 29.84
CA SER A 645 21.69 7.02 29.52
C SER A 645 22.60 6.35 28.51
N VAL A 646 23.20 7.16 27.64
CA VAL A 646 24.24 6.69 26.72
C VAL A 646 25.42 6.10 27.50
N GLY A 647 26.03 5.06 26.94
CA GLY A 647 27.16 4.33 27.52
C GLY A 647 26.81 3.43 28.72
N ALA A 648 25.52 3.26 29.04
CA ALA A 648 25.08 2.37 30.13
C ALA A 648 25.40 0.89 29.87
N PHE A 649 25.63 0.50 28.61
CA PHE A 649 25.90 -0.87 28.18
C PHE A 649 27.30 -1.00 27.57
N PRO A 650 28.38 -0.93 28.37
CA PRO A 650 29.75 -0.94 27.86
C PRO A 650 30.14 -2.23 27.14
N GLN A 651 29.43 -3.34 27.38
CA GLN A 651 29.62 -4.60 26.66
C GLN A 651 29.13 -4.54 25.21
N GLY A 652 28.35 -3.51 24.85
CA GLY A 652 27.90 -3.25 23.47
C GLY A 652 28.91 -2.50 22.61
N SER A 653 30.14 -2.31 23.10
CA SER A 653 31.19 -1.60 22.34
C SER A 653 31.54 -2.32 21.04
N SER A 654 31.66 -1.55 19.97
CA SER A 654 32.26 -2.00 18.71
C SER A 654 33.78 -2.18 18.84
N PRO A 655 34.47 -2.79 17.85
CA PRO A 655 35.94 -2.86 17.78
C PRO A 655 36.65 -1.52 17.91
N HIS A 656 35.98 -0.45 17.49
CA HIS A 656 36.52 0.90 17.47
C HIS A 656 36.19 1.69 18.76
N GLY A 657 35.55 1.06 19.74
CA GLY A 657 35.20 1.70 21.02
C GLY A 657 33.89 2.51 20.99
N VAL A 658 33.11 2.37 19.91
CA VAL A 658 31.82 3.05 19.73
C VAL A 658 30.74 2.30 20.51
N LEU A 659 29.94 3.02 21.30
CA LEU A 659 28.89 2.50 22.17
C LEU A 659 27.50 2.77 21.59
N ASP A 660 26.54 1.99 22.08
CA ASP A 660 25.11 2.11 21.77
C ASP A 660 24.82 2.15 20.26
N MET A 661 25.57 1.36 19.49
CA MET A 661 25.27 1.15 18.07
C MET A 661 23.93 0.42 17.93
N GLU A 662 23.67 -0.59 18.77
CA GLU A 662 22.43 -1.38 18.72
C GLU A 662 21.56 -1.18 19.99
N GLY A 663 20.24 -1.23 19.83
CA GLY A 663 19.23 -1.46 20.86
C GLY A 663 18.79 -0.29 21.73
N LEU A 664 19.42 0.89 21.65
CA LEU A 664 19.03 2.05 22.47
C LEU A 664 18.03 2.95 21.75
N VAL A 665 18.43 3.52 20.63
CA VAL A 665 17.64 4.38 19.75
C VAL A 665 18.00 4.10 18.30
N LEU A 666 17.01 4.22 17.42
CA LEU A 666 17.19 4.28 15.97
C LEU A 666 17.98 5.54 15.64
N GLN A 667 18.88 5.48 14.66
CA GLN A 667 19.80 6.58 14.37
C GLN A 667 19.70 7.02 12.91
N TRP A 668 19.45 8.31 12.69
CA TRP A 668 19.43 8.92 11.35
C TRP A 668 20.76 8.73 10.62
N THR A 669 20.70 8.24 9.37
CA THR A 669 21.83 8.20 8.43
C THR A 669 21.50 8.97 7.13
N ASP A 670 21.30 8.25 6.03
CA ASP A 670 21.05 8.76 4.69
C ASP A 670 19.58 9.07 4.47
N GLU A 671 19.32 10.03 3.58
CA GLU A 671 17.98 10.31 3.06
C GLU A 671 17.95 9.98 1.57
N TYR A 672 16.85 9.40 1.11
CA TYR A 672 16.57 9.11 -0.29
C TYR A 672 15.31 9.88 -0.74
N ARG A 673 15.31 10.31 -2.00
CA ARG A 673 14.17 11.00 -2.62
C ARG A 673 13.90 10.50 -4.03
N ASP A 674 12.61 10.34 -4.32
CA ASP A 674 12.07 10.18 -5.66
C ASP A 674 10.83 11.10 -5.85
N PRO A 675 10.20 11.15 -7.03
CA PRO A 675 9.01 11.97 -7.27
C PRO A 675 7.82 11.73 -6.33
N HIS A 676 7.71 10.54 -5.73
CA HIS A 676 6.60 10.10 -4.88
C HIS A 676 6.98 9.96 -3.41
N THR A 677 8.23 9.63 -3.07
CA THR A 677 8.61 9.27 -1.71
C THR A 677 9.85 10.02 -1.24
N ARG A 678 9.85 10.42 0.04
CA ARG A 678 11.06 10.69 0.81
C ARG A 678 11.21 9.60 1.87
N SER A 679 12.40 9.08 2.03
CA SER A 679 12.69 8.12 3.10
C SER A 679 14.05 8.39 3.71
N ALA A 680 14.25 7.97 4.94
CA ALA A 680 15.56 7.92 5.57
C ALA A 680 15.88 6.49 5.99
N ILE A 681 17.16 6.17 5.98
CA ILE A 681 17.63 4.95 6.61
C ILE A 681 17.86 5.20 8.10
N LEU A 682 17.34 4.28 8.90
CA LEU A 682 17.59 4.19 10.32
C LEU A 682 18.42 2.95 10.60
N ARG A 683 19.34 3.10 11.56
CA ARG A 683 20.25 2.05 12.01
C ARG A 683 20.14 1.83 13.51
N GLY A 684 20.49 0.62 13.97
CA GLY A 684 20.70 0.30 15.38
C GLY A 684 19.48 -0.23 16.14
N GLY A 685 18.26 -0.07 15.62
CA GLY A 685 17.05 -0.46 16.35
C GLY A 685 16.82 0.32 17.66
N SER A 686 15.71 0.04 18.33
CA SER A 686 15.32 0.71 19.58
C SER A 686 14.95 -0.27 20.68
N SER A 687 14.95 0.21 21.92
CA SER A 687 14.49 -0.60 23.05
C SER A 687 12.98 -0.78 23.07
N TYR A 688 12.21 0.13 22.48
CA TYR A 688 10.74 0.05 22.45
C TYR A 688 10.27 -0.97 21.42
N ARG A 689 9.30 -1.79 21.83
CA ARG A 689 8.83 -2.90 21.02
C ARG A 689 7.36 -3.24 21.28
N PRO A 690 6.44 -2.61 20.53
CA PRO A 690 5.02 -2.90 20.66
C PRO A 690 4.73 -4.39 20.33
N GLN A 691 3.70 -4.94 20.98
CA GLN A 691 3.32 -6.34 20.86
C GLN A 691 1.96 -6.51 20.16
N GLY A 692 1.72 -7.70 19.63
CA GLY A 692 0.43 -8.09 19.05
C GLY A 692 0.40 -8.17 17.53
N SER A 693 1.44 -7.70 16.83
CA SER A 693 1.55 -7.82 15.38
C SER A 693 2.99 -7.84 14.90
N VAL A 694 3.25 -8.50 13.78
CA VAL A 694 4.49 -8.43 13.00
C VAL A 694 4.55 -7.14 12.16
N TRP A 695 3.40 -6.49 11.92
CA TRP A 695 3.28 -5.31 11.07
C TRP A 695 3.68 -3.98 11.74
N TYR A 696 4.14 -4.00 12.99
CA TYR A 696 4.76 -2.82 13.59
C TYR A 696 6.13 -2.54 12.98
N PHE A 697 6.52 -1.26 13.00
CA PHE A 697 7.79 -0.77 12.49
C PHE A 697 8.94 -1.71 12.88
N PRO A 698 9.69 -2.21 11.88
CA PRO A 698 10.57 -3.34 12.07
C PRO A 698 11.72 -2.96 13.00
N GLN A 699 12.08 -3.88 13.89
CA GLN A 699 13.21 -3.70 14.80
C GLN A 699 14.36 -4.59 14.30
N THR A 700 15.60 -4.21 14.55
CA THR A 700 16.77 -5.07 14.38
C THR A 700 17.81 -4.81 15.46
N TYR A 701 18.71 -5.76 15.64
CA TYR A 701 19.92 -5.63 16.43
C TYR A 701 21.16 -6.02 15.63
N ARG A 702 21.02 -6.22 14.31
CA ARG A 702 22.09 -6.69 13.46
C ARG A 702 22.70 -5.54 12.69
N SER A 703 24.02 -5.54 12.64
CA SER A 703 24.78 -4.54 11.90
C SER A 703 24.66 -4.71 10.38
N ASP A 704 24.09 -5.79 9.84
CA ASP A 704 23.88 -5.99 8.40
C ASP A 704 22.42 -5.78 7.98
N GLU A 705 21.60 -5.17 8.83
CA GLU A 705 20.20 -4.84 8.55
C GLU A 705 19.92 -3.35 8.75
N HIS A 706 18.97 -2.80 7.99
CA HIS A 706 18.54 -1.41 8.12
C HIS A 706 17.03 -1.22 7.98
N GLN A 707 16.51 -0.16 8.57
CA GLN A 707 15.10 0.19 8.44
C GLN A 707 14.91 1.39 7.51
N LYS A 708 13.99 1.26 6.56
CA LYS A 708 13.50 2.39 5.77
C LYS A 708 12.35 3.08 6.50
N TYR A 709 12.53 4.36 6.82
CA TYR A 709 11.53 5.20 7.48
C TYR A 709 10.97 6.23 6.51
N LEU A 710 9.66 6.25 6.30
CA LEU A 710 9.04 7.18 5.35
C LEU A 710 8.89 8.57 5.97
N LEU A 711 9.32 9.59 5.24
CA LEU A 711 9.32 10.99 5.68
C LEU A 711 8.21 11.78 4.98
N MET A 712 7.43 12.53 5.74
CA MET A 712 6.37 13.39 5.23
C MET A 712 6.59 14.84 5.63
N SER A 713 6.70 15.09 6.94
CA SER A 713 6.85 16.43 7.52
C SER A 713 7.57 16.33 8.86
N PRO A 714 8.41 17.30 9.24
CA PRO A 714 9.18 17.22 10.49
C PRO A 714 8.31 16.94 11.72
N GLY A 715 7.10 17.51 11.80
CA GLY A 715 6.19 17.27 12.91
C GLY A 715 5.70 15.83 13.07
N ARG A 716 5.54 15.14 11.95
CA ARG A 716 5.14 13.74 11.91
C ARG A 716 6.33 12.79 12.09
N ASP A 717 7.44 13.12 11.44
CA ASP A 717 8.63 12.26 11.30
C ASP A 717 9.44 12.14 12.61
N ARG A 718 9.25 13.08 13.55
CA ARG A 718 9.82 13.00 14.90
C ARG A 718 9.20 11.86 15.68
N ALA A 719 10.02 11.04 16.31
CA ALA A 719 9.58 9.92 17.14
C ALA A 719 10.41 9.79 18.42
N ALA A 720 9.82 9.18 19.47
CA ALA A 720 10.47 9.00 20.77
C ALA A 720 11.67 8.05 20.75
N THR A 721 11.79 7.20 19.74
CA THR A 721 12.84 6.18 19.59
C THR A 721 13.92 6.56 18.60
N ILE A 722 13.77 7.66 17.86
CA ILE A 722 14.73 8.08 16.84
C ILE A 722 15.58 9.23 17.38
N GLY A 723 16.88 9.01 17.41
CA GLY A 723 17.91 9.99 17.67
C GLY A 723 18.95 9.98 16.55
N PHE A 724 20.18 10.37 16.86
CA PHE A 724 21.27 10.36 15.89
C PHE A 724 22.64 10.41 16.56
N ARG A 725 23.66 10.13 15.76
CA ARG A 725 25.06 10.40 16.06
C ARG A 725 25.70 11.10 14.87
N CYS A 726 26.84 11.73 15.08
CA CYS A 726 27.53 12.44 14.00
C CYS A 726 28.90 11.82 13.69
N VAL A 727 29.43 12.17 12.52
CA VAL A 727 30.81 11.90 12.10
C VAL A 727 31.52 13.19 11.68
N MET A 728 32.85 13.13 11.61
CA MET A 728 33.74 14.16 11.07
C MET A 728 34.84 13.53 10.24
N ASP A 729 35.23 14.20 9.16
CA ASP A 729 36.23 13.76 8.22
C ASP A 729 37.64 14.09 8.73
N THR A 730 38.61 13.22 8.46
CA THR A 730 40.01 13.44 8.88
C THR A 730 40.86 14.15 7.83
N ARG A 731 40.44 14.14 6.56
CA ARG A 731 41.18 14.67 5.41
C ARG A 731 40.28 15.25 4.35
#